data_AF-A0A3E0PEX9-F1
#
_entry.id   AF-A0A3E0PEX9-F1
#
_cell.length_a   1.000
_cell.length_b   1.000
_cell.length_c   1.000
_cell.angle_alpha   90.00
_cell.angle_beta   90.00
_cell.angle_gamma   90.00
#
_symmetry.space_group_name_H-M   'P 1'
#
loop_
_entity.id
_entity.type
_entity.pdbx_description
1 polymer ?
#
loop_
_entity_poly.entity_id
_entity_poly.type
_entity_poly.pdbx_seq_one_letter_code
_entity_poly.pdbx_strand_id
1 'polypeptide(L)'
;MKRKLLLVSLILLHTSLALPQGKLLDPKLRDLLHESLSGELAKEHVIQITRHSRVQGSKQFRDSANYVLNQLRGFGFDDKNAFIESYPSDGKIEYQTWVSPSGFDMDWAELRMIEPYEERIVGYPEIPMSLITYSNPGSATAELVFVGAGTSDSDYEGKNVKDKIVLATGYGGSVHRLAVLKYGAKAVVCFLDDYRAKEYPDMLAYTGMWPRSDELDRVTFGFNLTNRQGTKLRDLLASGKRVVVKAEAKGIGLEPYFMDVVVATIQGSEHGSEEIVFSAHLDHPKESANDNASGSAALMDIARSMTELIKQGRMPRPKRTIRFLWVPEWYGTMAYIDKHPDLRGVELEGEVLANLNMDMVGENLELLHSKLIITRTPDSIPSVLNDVVADMAEMVDGMDIRTPRGSLSQMNYRITPYSGGSDHMMFIDRKIPGVMFSHDPDYTHHTSEDTPDKVDPVELERTEIIAAATALYLANLTEEQAKDLAFLAFANSSKRLAEGMNHARELMRSQSGRSTADYSEALSVLWHKWKVEDEALYTIIHYNGRDSSQAIVAEMRSSLKAQFDRHSKTLEAVAPTMGYATRTAGILELPGGKVPIRRTRGPLDFGLPESKLSEADLEWYRRPGNRLSGDAKFELVNFIDGKRGSAMIRNALSAEFGPIRQEVVDRYLEDLVKIRVLDWYSPMPMRPGVADQ
;
A
#
# COMPACT_ATOMS: atom_id res chain seq x y z
N MET A 1 -0.19 -43.90 -65.12
CA MET A 1 -0.18 -43.38 -63.72
C MET A 1 0.79 -42.22 -63.64
N LYS A 2 0.29 -40.99 -63.49
CA LYS A 2 1.08 -39.75 -63.41
C LYS A 2 1.60 -39.58 -61.97
N ARG A 3 2.93 -39.51 -61.78
CA ARG A 3 3.55 -39.10 -60.51
C ARG A 3 3.51 -37.57 -60.42
N LYS A 4 2.84 -37.04 -59.40
CA LYS A 4 2.87 -35.61 -59.03
C LYS A 4 4.15 -35.35 -58.24
N LEU A 5 4.96 -34.39 -58.70
CA LEU A 5 5.98 -33.71 -57.90
C LEU A 5 5.25 -32.88 -56.82
N LEU A 6 5.56 -33.12 -55.55
CA LEU A 6 5.24 -32.18 -54.47
C LEU A 6 6.40 -31.17 -54.38
N LEU A 7 6.11 -29.91 -54.69
CA LEU A 7 6.99 -28.78 -54.45
C LEU A 7 6.84 -28.40 -52.96
N VAL A 8 7.88 -28.61 -52.15
CA VAL A 8 7.92 -28.16 -50.75
C VAL A 8 8.36 -26.69 -50.77
N SER A 9 7.42 -25.78 -50.53
CA SER A 9 7.72 -24.38 -50.26
C SER A 9 8.37 -24.26 -48.88
N LEU A 10 9.65 -23.88 -48.84
CA LEU A 10 10.33 -23.45 -47.62
C LEU A 10 9.67 -22.16 -47.13
N ILE A 11 8.89 -22.24 -46.06
CA ILE A 11 8.49 -21.05 -45.29
C ILE A 11 9.70 -20.68 -44.43
N LEU A 12 10.47 -19.69 -44.89
CA LEU A 12 11.44 -18.98 -44.06
C LEU A 12 10.66 -18.19 -42.99
N LEU A 13 10.42 -18.80 -41.84
CA LEU A 13 10.09 -18.07 -40.62
C LEU A 13 11.25 -17.10 -40.38
N HIS A 14 11.01 -15.81 -40.62
CA HIS A 14 11.83 -14.76 -40.05
C HIS A 14 11.59 -14.82 -38.55
N THR A 15 12.46 -15.53 -37.83
CA THR A 15 12.67 -15.26 -36.42
C THR A 15 13.20 -13.84 -36.35
N SER A 16 12.34 -12.90 -36.01
CA SER A 16 12.77 -11.63 -35.41
C SER A 16 13.59 -12.02 -34.19
N LEU A 17 14.91 -12.09 -34.36
CA LEU A 17 15.86 -12.00 -33.26
C LEU A 17 15.52 -10.68 -32.57
N ALA A 18 14.77 -10.76 -31.47
CA ALA A 18 14.65 -9.65 -30.56
C ALA A 18 16.09 -9.27 -30.19
N LEU A 19 16.53 -8.09 -30.64
CA LEU A 19 17.78 -7.53 -30.18
C LEU A 19 17.67 -7.47 -28.65
N PRO A 20 18.65 -8.00 -27.88
CA PRO A 20 18.60 -7.88 -26.44
C PRO A 20 18.51 -6.40 -26.10
N GLN A 21 17.36 -6.00 -25.56
CA GLN A 21 17.15 -4.68 -25.00
C GLN A 21 18.25 -4.48 -23.95
N GLY A 22 19.02 -3.38 -24.06
CA GLY A 22 20.15 -3.15 -23.17
C GLY A 22 19.67 -3.14 -21.73
N LYS A 23 20.07 -4.14 -20.93
CA LYS A 23 19.67 -4.25 -19.53
C LYS A 23 20.36 -3.12 -18.75
N LEU A 24 19.61 -2.40 -17.89
CA LEU A 24 20.17 -1.29 -17.11
C LEU A 24 21.25 -1.73 -16.11
N LEU A 25 21.03 -2.89 -15.48
CA LEU A 25 21.93 -3.41 -14.46
C LEU A 25 23.16 -4.10 -15.07
N ASP A 26 24.35 -3.81 -14.53
CA ASP A 26 25.57 -4.54 -14.86
C ASP A 26 25.37 -6.05 -14.60
N PRO A 27 25.59 -6.92 -15.61
CA PRO A 27 25.49 -8.37 -15.43
C PRO A 27 26.31 -8.91 -14.25
N LYS A 28 27.46 -8.31 -13.94
CA LYS A 28 28.26 -8.74 -12.78
C LYS A 28 27.55 -8.46 -11.46
N LEU A 29 26.92 -7.30 -11.33
CA LEU A 29 26.14 -6.97 -10.14
C LEU A 29 24.88 -7.85 -10.04
N ARG A 30 24.19 -8.10 -11.16
CA ARG A 30 23.07 -9.04 -11.23
C ARG A 30 23.47 -10.42 -10.70
N ASP A 31 24.55 -10.98 -11.25
CA ASP A 31 25.01 -12.33 -10.90
C ASP A 31 25.49 -12.38 -9.45
N LEU A 32 26.10 -11.30 -8.95
CA LEU A 32 26.49 -11.17 -7.56
C LEU A 32 25.30 -11.13 -6.60
N LEU A 33 24.22 -10.42 -6.96
CA LEU A 33 22.98 -10.39 -6.18
C LEU A 33 22.34 -11.77 -6.14
N HIS A 34 22.22 -12.45 -7.28
CA HIS A 34 21.70 -13.81 -7.34
C HIS A 34 22.55 -14.82 -6.55
N GLU A 35 23.87 -14.67 -6.51
CA GLU A 35 24.74 -15.54 -5.72
C GLU A 35 24.60 -15.30 -4.20
N SER A 36 24.28 -14.07 -3.78
CA SER A 36 24.40 -13.63 -2.38
C SER A 36 23.07 -13.59 -1.63
N LEU A 37 21.98 -13.24 -2.32
CA LEU A 37 20.61 -13.30 -1.80
C LEU A 37 20.17 -14.76 -1.72
N SER A 38 19.37 -15.08 -0.72
CA SER A 38 18.93 -16.44 -0.48
C SER A 38 17.51 -16.45 0.05
N GLY A 39 16.56 -16.74 -0.83
CA GLY A 39 15.17 -16.89 -0.43
C GLY A 39 14.93 -18.06 0.55
N GLU A 40 15.85 -19.03 0.63
CA GLU A 40 15.83 -20.08 1.65
C GLU A 40 16.16 -19.54 3.05
N LEU A 41 17.11 -18.61 3.16
CA LEU A 41 17.41 -17.93 4.44
C LEU A 41 16.30 -16.95 4.80
N ALA A 42 15.77 -16.22 3.82
CA ALA A 42 14.60 -15.36 4.03
C ALA A 42 13.40 -16.17 4.53
N LYS A 43 13.11 -17.33 3.92
CA LYS A 43 12.05 -18.23 4.41
C LYS A 43 12.29 -18.73 5.84
N GLU A 44 13.54 -18.97 6.25
CA GLU A 44 13.83 -19.29 7.65
C GLU A 44 13.50 -18.10 8.57
N HIS A 45 13.83 -16.87 8.17
CA HIS A 45 13.42 -15.68 8.92
C HIS A 45 11.90 -15.50 8.98
N VAL A 46 11.15 -15.84 7.91
CA VAL A 46 9.68 -15.91 7.95
C VAL A 46 9.24 -16.83 9.07
N ILE A 47 9.76 -18.07 9.11
CA ILE A 47 9.41 -19.07 10.14
C ILE A 47 9.71 -18.54 11.54
N GLN A 48 10.80 -17.80 11.75
CA GLN A 48 11.11 -17.22 13.07
C GLN A 48 10.17 -16.08 13.44
N ILE A 49 9.85 -15.18 12.52
CA ILE A 49 8.95 -14.04 12.74
C ILE A 49 7.52 -14.53 13.06
N THR A 50 7.02 -15.53 12.33
CA THR A 50 5.66 -16.09 12.53
C THR A 50 5.50 -16.90 13.82
N ARG A 51 6.54 -17.05 14.63
CA ARG A 51 6.42 -17.59 16.00
C ARG A 51 5.72 -16.61 16.94
N HIS A 52 5.62 -15.33 16.57
CA HIS A 52 5.08 -14.26 17.37
C HIS A 52 3.75 -13.75 16.81
N SER A 53 2.74 -13.59 17.67
CA SER A 53 1.50 -12.86 17.34
C SER A 53 1.73 -11.36 17.45
N ARG A 54 2.42 -10.84 16.45
CA ARG A 54 3.00 -9.50 16.34
C ARG A 54 1.97 -8.38 16.10
N VAL A 55 0.85 -8.30 16.83
CA VAL A 55 -0.10 -7.16 16.71
C VAL A 55 0.58 -5.82 17.06
N GLN A 56 0.21 -4.71 16.40
CA GLN A 56 0.78 -3.39 16.70
C GLN A 56 0.65 -3.06 18.20
N GLY A 57 1.73 -2.55 18.81
CA GLY A 57 1.70 -2.19 20.23
C GLY A 57 1.64 -3.37 21.20
N SER A 58 1.90 -4.60 20.76
CA SER A 58 1.95 -5.80 21.62
C SER A 58 3.36 -6.16 22.08
N LYS A 59 3.47 -6.95 23.15
CA LYS A 59 4.78 -7.48 23.60
C LYS A 59 5.40 -8.42 22.57
N GLN A 60 4.60 -9.23 21.89
CA GLN A 60 5.08 -10.14 20.86
C GLN A 60 5.56 -9.42 19.60
N PHE A 61 5.02 -8.24 19.28
CA PHE A 61 5.62 -7.36 18.27
C PHE A 61 7.02 -6.93 18.70
N ARG A 62 7.19 -6.47 19.95
CA ARG A 62 8.51 -6.09 20.50
C ARG A 62 9.50 -7.25 20.47
N ASP A 63 9.07 -8.47 20.76
CA ASP A 63 9.91 -9.66 20.66
C ASP A 63 10.40 -9.89 19.22
N SER A 64 9.51 -9.73 18.24
CA SER A 64 9.85 -9.80 16.82
C SER A 64 10.83 -8.68 16.41
N ALA A 65 10.59 -7.43 16.85
CA ALA A 65 11.49 -6.30 16.60
C ALA A 65 12.89 -6.54 17.18
N ASN A 66 12.98 -7.09 18.39
CA ASN A 66 14.25 -7.48 19.01
C ASN A 66 14.92 -8.62 18.25
N TYR A 67 14.17 -9.60 17.74
CA TYR A 67 14.72 -10.64 16.88
C TYR A 67 15.37 -10.05 15.63
N VAL A 68 14.67 -9.17 14.91
CA VAL A 68 15.20 -8.46 13.73
C VAL A 68 16.48 -7.69 14.09
N LEU A 69 16.46 -6.88 15.15
CA LEU A 69 17.63 -6.12 15.60
C LEU A 69 18.82 -7.04 15.91
N ASN A 70 18.58 -8.16 16.60
CA ASN A 70 19.63 -9.12 16.93
C ASN A 70 20.24 -9.79 15.69
N GLN A 71 19.44 -10.10 14.67
CA GLN A 71 19.96 -10.61 13.40
C GLN A 71 20.80 -9.55 12.68
N LEU A 72 20.35 -8.29 12.64
CA LEU A 72 21.14 -7.18 12.09
C LEU A 72 22.49 -7.02 12.80
N ARG A 73 22.52 -7.16 14.14
CA ARG A 73 23.79 -7.22 14.90
C ARG A 73 24.66 -8.39 14.47
N GLY A 74 24.08 -9.57 14.24
CA GLY A 74 24.78 -10.74 13.72
C GLY A 74 25.37 -10.51 12.33
N PHE A 75 24.67 -9.79 11.46
CA PHE A 75 25.16 -9.37 10.14
C PHE A 75 26.25 -8.28 10.26
N GLY A 76 26.36 -7.69 11.45
CA GLY A 76 27.40 -6.78 11.90
C GLY A 76 27.11 -5.31 11.60
N PHE A 77 25.85 -4.90 11.76
CA PHE A 77 25.46 -3.51 12.00
C PHE A 77 25.78 -3.12 13.45
N ASP A 78 26.36 -1.94 13.67
CA ASP A 78 26.66 -1.41 15.01
C ASP A 78 25.49 -0.60 15.61
N ASP A 79 25.59 -0.22 16.88
CA ASP A 79 24.52 0.51 17.61
C ASP A 79 24.10 1.84 16.99
N LYS A 80 24.94 2.42 16.13
CA LYS A 80 24.59 3.63 15.39
C LYS A 80 23.76 3.31 14.14
N ASN A 81 24.03 2.19 13.49
CA ASN A 81 23.49 1.85 12.17
C ASN A 81 22.38 0.79 12.21
N ALA A 82 22.04 0.24 13.37
CA ALA A 82 20.73 -0.39 13.57
C ALA A 82 20.26 -0.17 15.00
N PHE A 83 18.97 0.08 15.22
CA PHE A 83 18.39 0.32 16.55
C PHE A 83 16.86 0.24 16.48
N ILE A 84 16.20 0.30 17.63
CA ILE A 84 14.74 0.41 17.73
C ILE A 84 14.38 1.82 18.23
N GLU A 85 13.48 2.48 17.53
CA GLU A 85 12.78 3.67 18.02
C GLU A 85 11.41 3.28 18.55
N SER A 86 11.10 3.64 19.80
CA SER A 86 9.83 3.30 20.44
C SER A 86 8.94 4.53 20.59
N TYR A 87 7.73 4.47 20.04
CA TYR A 87 6.74 5.54 20.10
C TYR A 87 5.59 5.16 21.04
N PRO A 88 5.24 5.97 22.05
CA PRO A 88 4.12 5.67 22.94
C PRO A 88 2.80 5.45 22.19
N SER A 89 2.02 4.46 22.63
CA SER A 89 0.76 4.03 22.01
C SER A 89 -0.25 3.64 23.09
N ASP A 90 -1.40 4.31 23.15
CA ASP A 90 -2.38 4.13 24.22
C ASP A 90 -3.85 4.23 23.79
N GLY A 91 -4.13 4.34 22.49
CA GLY A 91 -5.47 4.56 21.97
C GLY A 91 -5.95 6.03 22.02
N LYS A 92 -5.09 6.96 22.45
CA LYS A 92 -5.41 8.39 22.65
C LYS A 92 -4.35 9.33 22.08
N ILE A 93 -3.10 8.92 22.03
CA ILE A 93 -2.00 9.70 21.44
C ILE A 93 -2.23 9.88 19.95
N GLU A 94 -2.13 11.12 19.49
CA GLU A 94 -2.30 11.51 18.09
C GLU A 94 -0.94 11.83 17.47
N TYR A 95 -0.62 11.16 16.37
CA TYR A 95 0.49 11.48 15.49
C TYR A 95 -0.08 12.05 14.20
N GLN A 96 0.15 13.35 13.96
CA GLN A 96 -0.50 14.10 12.87
C GLN A 96 -2.03 14.05 12.96
N THR A 97 -2.69 13.19 12.19
CA THR A 97 -4.16 12.98 12.23
C THR A 97 -4.55 11.58 12.70
N TRP A 98 -3.56 10.73 13.00
CA TRP A 98 -3.76 9.32 13.31
C TRP A 98 -3.69 9.12 14.81
N VAL A 99 -4.75 8.55 15.37
CA VAL A 99 -4.74 8.14 16.78
C VAL A 99 -4.09 6.76 16.84
N SER A 100 -2.98 6.66 17.58
CA SER A 100 -2.29 5.40 17.80
C SER A 100 -3.24 4.33 18.38
N PRO A 101 -3.09 3.04 18.03
CA PRO A 101 -3.84 1.98 18.71
C PRO A 101 -3.47 1.91 20.19
N SER A 102 -4.29 1.24 21.00
CA SER A 102 -3.87 0.87 22.35
C SER A 102 -2.81 -0.24 22.27
N GLY A 103 -1.98 -0.39 23.29
CA GLY A 103 -1.23 -1.65 23.42
C GLY A 103 -2.17 -2.81 23.70
N PHE A 104 -1.74 -4.03 23.39
CA PHE A 104 -2.60 -5.21 23.47
C PHE A 104 -1.82 -6.46 23.85
N ASP A 105 -2.29 -7.17 24.88
CA ASP A 105 -1.65 -8.39 25.36
C ASP A 105 -2.66 -9.35 26.03
N MET A 106 -2.69 -10.60 25.58
CA MET A 106 -3.61 -11.65 26.04
C MET A 106 -2.87 -12.97 26.23
N ASP A 107 -3.27 -13.74 27.24
CA ASP A 107 -2.60 -15.00 27.59
C ASP A 107 -3.39 -16.23 27.12
N TRP A 108 -4.72 -16.17 27.23
CA TRP A 108 -5.59 -17.33 27.04
C TRP A 108 -7.02 -16.93 26.75
N ALA A 109 -7.70 -17.68 25.88
CA ALA A 109 -9.14 -17.55 25.71
C ALA A 109 -9.79 -18.88 25.27
N GLU A 110 -11.05 -19.10 25.65
CA GLU A 110 -11.86 -20.23 25.18
C GLU A 110 -13.31 -19.80 24.97
N LEU A 111 -13.89 -20.25 23.86
CA LEU A 111 -15.34 -20.27 23.64
C LEU A 111 -15.82 -21.73 23.66
N ARG A 112 -16.75 -22.02 24.57
CA ARG A 112 -17.33 -23.35 24.75
C ARG A 112 -18.85 -23.29 24.71
N MET A 113 -19.47 -24.14 23.91
CA MET A 113 -20.91 -24.41 24.01
C MET A 113 -21.18 -25.32 25.21
N ILE A 114 -22.21 -24.98 25.98
CA ILE A 114 -22.68 -25.71 27.16
C ILE A 114 -24.04 -26.36 26.88
N GLU A 115 -24.92 -25.64 26.17
CA GLU A 115 -26.19 -26.16 25.66
C GLU A 115 -26.25 -25.95 24.14
N PRO A 116 -26.84 -26.87 23.37
CA PRO A 116 -27.58 -28.07 23.80
C PRO A 116 -26.70 -29.28 24.17
N TYR A 117 -25.40 -29.21 23.90
CA TYR A 117 -24.40 -30.19 24.33
C TYR A 117 -23.06 -29.48 24.51
N GLU A 118 -22.14 -30.12 25.23
CA GLU A 118 -20.83 -29.55 25.47
C GLU A 118 -19.89 -29.69 24.26
N GLU A 119 -19.30 -28.58 23.84
CA GLU A 119 -18.30 -28.54 22.76
C GLU A 119 -17.35 -27.36 22.96
N ARG A 120 -16.04 -27.61 22.91
CA ARG A 120 -15.06 -26.53 22.76
C ARG A 120 -15.09 -26.08 21.30
N ILE A 121 -15.43 -24.82 21.06
CA ILE A 121 -15.57 -24.28 19.70
C ILE A 121 -14.20 -23.76 19.22
N VAL A 122 -13.58 -22.86 19.99
CA VAL A 122 -12.31 -22.21 19.59
C VAL A 122 -11.51 -21.76 20.83
N GLY A 123 -10.21 -21.47 20.67
CA GLY A 123 -9.37 -20.94 21.75
C GLY A 123 -8.08 -20.25 21.30
N TYR A 124 -7.44 -19.58 22.27
CA TYR A 124 -6.17 -18.86 22.18
C TYR A 124 -5.22 -19.41 23.27
N PRO A 125 -3.91 -19.60 23.01
CA PRO A 125 -3.15 -19.09 21.87
C PRO A 125 -2.99 -20.06 20.69
N GLU A 126 -3.74 -21.18 20.62
CA GLU A 126 -3.49 -22.21 19.60
C GLU A 126 -3.62 -21.67 18.17
N ILE A 127 -4.63 -20.83 17.91
CA ILE A 127 -4.71 -19.99 16.69
C ILE A 127 -5.03 -18.56 17.15
N PRO A 128 -4.06 -17.63 17.13
CA PRO A 128 -4.24 -16.29 17.70
C PRO A 128 -5.43 -15.51 17.15
N MET A 129 -5.75 -15.67 15.86
CA MET A 129 -6.93 -15.03 15.23
C MET A 129 -8.28 -15.48 15.80
N SER A 130 -8.33 -16.53 16.63
CA SER A 130 -9.56 -16.98 17.33
C SER A 130 -10.11 -15.93 18.29
N LEU A 131 -9.26 -15.09 18.85
CA LEU A 131 -9.64 -13.95 19.66
C LEU A 131 -9.63 -12.70 18.78
N ILE A 132 -10.69 -11.89 18.86
CA ILE A 132 -10.72 -10.61 18.14
C ILE A 132 -9.65 -9.70 18.74
N THR A 133 -8.76 -9.19 17.91
CA THR A 133 -7.65 -8.33 18.32
C THR A 133 -8.17 -7.09 19.05
N TYR A 134 -7.45 -6.63 20.08
CA TYR A 134 -7.91 -5.56 20.98
C TYR A 134 -9.13 -5.94 21.85
N SER A 135 -9.28 -7.22 22.20
CA SER A 135 -10.20 -7.66 23.27
C SER A 135 -9.62 -7.40 24.67
N ASN A 136 -10.48 -7.16 25.66
CA ASN A 136 -10.11 -7.11 27.08
C ASN A 136 -10.36 -8.47 27.77
N PRO A 137 -9.73 -8.77 28.92
CA PRO A 137 -10.08 -9.93 29.71
C PRO A 137 -11.52 -9.89 30.21
N GLY A 138 -12.16 -11.06 30.34
CA GLY A 138 -13.53 -11.17 30.82
C GLY A 138 -14.07 -12.59 30.79
N SER A 139 -15.25 -12.78 31.41
CA SER A 139 -15.94 -14.05 31.44
C SER A 139 -17.45 -13.84 31.36
N ALA A 140 -18.12 -14.62 30.51
CA ALA A 140 -19.57 -14.62 30.40
C ALA A 140 -20.07 -16.03 30.07
N THR A 141 -21.06 -16.50 30.84
CA THR A 141 -21.89 -17.66 30.47
C THR A 141 -23.28 -17.15 30.17
N ALA A 142 -23.67 -17.15 28.90
CA ALA A 142 -24.96 -16.61 28.49
C ALA A 142 -25.50 -17.32 27.25
N GLU A 143 -26.79 -17.11 27.00
CA GLU A 143 -27.43 -17.55 25.76
C GLU A 143 -26.90 -16.77 24.56
N LEU A 144 -26.74 -17.47 23.44
CA LEU A 144 -26.27 -16.95 22.17
C LEU A 144 -27.44 -16.44 21.34
N VAL A 145 -27.33 -15.24 20.77
CA VAL A 145 -28.37 -14.65 19.92
C VAL A 145 -27.78 -14.28 18.56
N PHE A 146 -28.34 -14.83 17.48
CA PHE A 146 -27.92 -14.48 16.12
C PHE A 146 -28.59 -13.19 15.64
N VAL A 147 -27.78 -12.20 15.28
CA VAL A 147 -28.28 -10.88 14.87
C VAL A 147 -28.26 -10.65 13.36
N GLY A 148 -27.67 -11.55 12.55
CA GLY A 148 -27.39 -11.25 11.14
C GLY A 148 -25.99 -10.66 10.99
N ALA A 149 -25.83 -9.60 10.20
CA ALA A 149 -24.54 -8.92 10.07
C ALA A 149 -24.12 -8.25 11.38
N GLY A 150 -25.08 -7.72 12.15
CA GLY A 150 -24.83 -7.03 13.41
C GLY A 150 -24.20 -5.66 13.25
N THR A 151 -24.22 -5.09 12.04
CA THR A 151 -23.55 -3.84 11.67
C THR A 151 -24.50 -2.67 11.48
N SER A 152 -25.82 -2.89 11.62
CA SER A 152 -26.83 -1.85 11.63
C SER A 152 -27.86 -2.06 12.76
N ASP A 153 -28.60 -1.01 13.14
CA ASP A 153 -29.64 -1.10 14.17
C ASP A 153 -30.76 -2.09 13.79
N SER A 154 -31.06 -2.21 12.49
CA SER A 154 -32.09 -3.14 11.98
C SER A 154 -31.77 -4.60 12.27
N ASP A 155 -30.49 -4.96 12.42
CA ASP A 155 -30.06 -6.32 12.76
C ASP A 155 -30.50 -6.75 14.18
N TYR A 156 -30.75 -5.77 15.06
CA TYR A 156 -31.13 -5.96 16.46
C TYR A 156 -32.63 -5.79 16.72
N GLU A 157 -33.41 -5.33 15.74
CA GLU A 157 -34.84 -5.12 15.90
C GLU A 157 -35.57 -6.43 16.27
N GLY A 158 -36.39 -6.38 17.32
CA GLY A 158 -37.12 -7.54 17.82
C GLY A 158 -36.27 -8.59 18.55
N LYS A 159 -34.96 -8.35 18.76
CA LYS A 159 -34.05 -9.28 19.43
C LYS A 159 -33.61 -8.74 20.79
N ASN A 160 -33.68 -9.58 21.84
CA ASN A 160 -33.15 -9.22 23.15
C ASN A 160 -31.71 -9.71 23.30
N VAL A 161 -30.75 -8.79 23.15
CA VAL A 161 -29.31 -9.08 23.25
C VAL A 161 -28.67 -8.64 24.57
N LYS A 162 -29.41 -7.93 25.43
CA LYS A 162 -28.89 -7.43 26.70
C LYS A 162 -28.52 -8.60 27.61
N ASP A 163 -27.31 -8.55 28.17
CA ASP A 163 -26.72 -9.62 29.00
C ASP A 163 -26.55 -10.98 28.28
N LYS A 164 -26.64 -10.99 26.93
CA LYS A 164 -26.41 -12.16 26.07
C LYS A 164 -25.04 -12.12 25.40
N ILE A 165 -24.69 -13.18 24.67
CA ILE A 165 -23.57 -13.18 23.73
C ILE A 165 -24.14 -13.11 22.31
N VAL A 166 -23.59 -12.23 21.48
CA VAL A 166 -24.10 -12.00 20.12
C VAL A 166 -23.29 -12.80 19.11
N LEU A 167 -23.98 -13.57 18.27
CA LEU A 167 -23.42 -14.21 17.08
C LEU A 167 -23.75 -13.34 15.85
N ALA A 168 -22.74 -13.01 15.03
CA ALA A 168 -22.93 -12.16 13.86
C ALA A 168 -22.00 -12.53 12.70
N THR A 169 -22.35 -12.09 11.48
CA THR A 169 -21.50 -12.27 10.29
C THR A 169 -20.65 -11.07 9.92
N GLY A 170 -20.83 -9.94 10.61
CA GLY A 170 -20.10 -8.71 10.37
C GLY A 170 -18.73 -8.65 11.06
N TYR A 171 -17.98 -7.61 10.71
CA TYR A 171 -16.66 -7.33 11.25
C TYR A 171 -16.70 -7.06 12.77
N GLY A 172 -15.79 -7.71 13.53
CA GLY A 172 -15.78 -7.75 14.99
C GLY A 172 -16.00 -6.41 15.70
N GLY A 173 -15.19 -5.40 15.38
CA GLY A 173 -15.32 -4.07 16.00
C GLY A 173 -16.64 -3.35 15.69
N SER A 174 -17.20 -3.54 14.50
CA SER A 174 -18.50 -2.95 14.13
C SER A 174 -19.64 -3.61 14.90
N VAL A 175 -19.61 -4.93 15.04
CA VAL A 175 -20.59 -5.70 15.82
C VAL A 175 -20.48 -5.36 17.30
N HIS A 176 -19.26 -5.32 17.85
CA HIS A 176 -19.02 -4.97 19.26
C HIS A 176 -19.61 -3.62 19.64
N ARG A 177 -19.38 -2.60 18.81
CA ARG A 177 -19.87 -1.24 19.03
C ARG A 177 -21.39 -1.15 19.12
N LEU A 178 -22.13 -1.97 18.37
CA LEU A 178 -23.58 -2.03 18.49
C LEU A 178 -24.01 -3.00 19.60
N ALA A 179 -23.64 -4.28 19.50
CA ALA A 179 -24.07 -5.33 20.42
C ALA A 179 -23.74 -5.02 21.88
N VAL A 180 -22.48 -4.68 22.16
CA VAL A 180 -21.98 -4.48 23.53
C VAL A 180 -22.22 -3.04 23.98
N LEU A 181 -21.65 -2.06 23.26
CA LEU A 181 -21.63 -0.68 23.75
C LEU A 181 -23.03 -0.01 23.72
N LYS A 182 -23.87 -0.34 22.74
CA LYS A 182 -25.22 0.24 22.60
C LYS A 182 -26.31 -0.64 23.21
N TYR A 183 -26.31 -1.94 22.91
CA TYR A 183 -27.40 -2.84 23.30
C TYR A 183 -27.12 -3.69 24.56
N GLY A 184 -25.90 -3.63 25.12
CA GLY A 184 -25.58 -4.23 26.42
C GLY A 184 -25.36 -5.75 26.41
N ALA A 185 -24.98 -6.33 25.27
CA ALA A 185 -24.45 -7.68 25.21
C ALA A 185 -23.14 -7.79 26.03
N LYS A 186 -22.79 -9.00 26.47
CA LYS A 186 -21.56 -9.25 27.25
C LYS A 186 -20.32 -9.38 26.36
N ALA A 187 -20.45 -10.03 25.23
CA ALA A 187 -19.38 -10.32 24.28
C ALA A 187 -19.95 -10.57 22.88
N VAL A 188 -19.07 -10.60 21.88
CA VAL A 188 -19.42 -10.91 20.49
C VAL A 188 -18.70 -12.16 19.98
N VAL A 189 -19.33 -12.86 19.06
CA VAL A 189 -18.80 -14.01 18.34
C VAL A 189 -19.09 -13.77 16.86
N CYS A 190 -18.05 -13.68 16.05
CA CYS A 190 -18.14 -13.27 14.65
C CYS A 190 -17.63 -14.36 13.72
N PHE A 191 -18.26 -14.53 12.56
CA PHE A 191 -17.76 -15.37 11.47
C PHE A 191 -18.08 -14.72 10.13
N LEU A 192 -17.09 -14.48 9.28
CA LEU A 192 -17.39 -13.87 7.98
C LEU A 192 -18.16 -14.84 7.07
N ASP A 193 -19.06 -14.31 6.26
CA ASP A 193 -19.84 -15.03 5.25
C ASP A 193 -19.64 -14.45 3.84
N ASP A 194 -18.42 -13.97 3.60
CA ASP A 194 -17.97 -13.49 2.29
C ASP A 194 -17.68 -14.65 1.32
N TYR A 195 -17.24 -14.32 0.11
CA TYR A 195 -16.98 -15.34 -0.91
C TYR A 195 -15.82 -16.28 -0.52
N ARG A 196 -14.77 -15.75 0.13
CA ARG A 196 -13.62 -16.55 0.57
C ARG A 196 -14.07 -17.53 1.63
N ALA A 197 -14.85 -17.08 2.60
CA ALA A 197 -15.40 -17.89 3.67
C ALA A 197 -16.34 -19.02 3.17
N LYS A 198 -16.95 -18.86 2.00
CA LYS A 198 -17.77 -19.91 1.36
C LYS A 198 -16.93 -20.95 0.64
N GLU A 199 -15.81 -20.54 0.05
CA GLU A 199 -14.89 -21.41 -0.65
C GLU A 199 -13.97 -22.17 0.31
N TYR A 200 -13.50 -21.48 1.37
CA TYR A 200 -12.59 -21.96 2.40
C TYR A 200 -13.23 -21.82 3.80
N PRO A 201 -14.22 -22.67 4.15
CA PRO A 201 -15.07 -22.46 5.32
C PRO A 201 -14.42 -22.74 6.68
N ASP A 202 -13.17 -23.21 6.69
CA ASP A 202 -12.43 -23.63 7.87
C ASP A 202 -11.31 -22.64 8.26
N MET A 203 -11.10 -21.56 7.50
CA MET A 203 -10.19 -20.49 7.88
C MET A 203 -10.83 -19.55 8.92
N LEU A 204 -10.00 -18.98 9.80
CA LEU A 204 -10.36 -17.87 10.68
C LEU A 204 -9.93 -16.57 10.04
N ALA A 205 -10.80 -15.56 10.01
CA ALA A 205 -10.47 -14.24 9.51
C ALA A 205 -9.90 -13.35 10.62
N TYR A 206 -8.84 -12.60 10.32
CA TYR A 206 -8.32 -11.56 11.18
C TYR A 206 -9.30 -10.39 11.24
N THR A 207 -9.81 -10.13 12.45
CA THR A 207 -10.57 -8.91 12.77
C THR A 207 -10.04 -8.27 14.05
N GLY A 208 -10.31 -6.98 14.22
CA GLY A 208 -9.99 -6.24 15.43
C GLY A 208 -11.18 -5.44 15.95
N MET A 209 -11.16 -5.11 17.24
CA MET A 209 -12.12 -4.19 17.84
C MET A 209 -11.90 -2.74 17.39
N TRP A 210 -10.62 -2.36 17.21
CA TRP A 210 -10.17 -1.01 16.86
C TRP A 210 -10.93 0.06 17.65
N PRO A 211 -10.79 0.05 18.99
CA PRO A 211 -11.55 0.92 19.86
C PRO A 211 -11.20 2.39 19.62
N ARG A 212 -12.22 3.25 19.61
CA ARG A 212 -12.01 4.69 19.67
C ARG A 212 -11.55 5.08 21.07
N SER A 213 -10.93 6.25 21.19
CA SER A 213 -10.41 6.76 22.46
C SER A 213 -11.46 6.84 23.58
N ASP A 214 -12.73 7.11 23.25
CA ASP A 214 -13.85 7.14 24.21
C ASP A 214 -14.50 5.77 24.46
N GLU A 215 -14.09 4.74 23.73
CA GLU A 215 -14.61 3.37 23.82
C GLU A 215 -13.71 2.47 24.68
N LEU A 216 -12.42 2.82 24.85
CA LEU A 216 -11.39 1.99 25.50
C LEU A 216 -11.86 1.31 26.81
N ASP A 217 -12.41 2.08 27.75
CA ASP A 217 -12.82 1.56 29.07
C ASP A 217 -14.07 0.65 29.03
N ARG A 218 -14.76 0.61 27.89
CA ARG A 218 -16.02 -0.14 27.69
C ARG A 218 -15.84 -1.33 26.75
N VAL A 219 -14.65 -1.51 26.18
CA VAL A 219 -14.34 -2.65 25.34
C VAL A 219 -14.36 -3.92 26.19
N THR A 220 -15.08 -4.93 25.69
CA THR A 220 -15.13 -6.26 26.30
C THR A 220 -14.30 -7.21 25.45
N PHE A 221 -14.82 -8.38 25.08
CA PHE A 221 -14.08 -9.38 24.32
C PHE A 221 -14.96 -9.99 23.25
N GLY A 222 -14.32 -10.66 22.29
CA GLY A 222 -15.02 -11.49 21.34
C GLY A 222 -14.13 -12.47 20.61
N PHE A 223 -14.77 -13.40 19.92
CA PHE A 223 -14.13 -14.51 19.23
C PHE A 223 -14.43 -14.46 17.73
N ASN A 224 -13.42 -14.76 16.91
CA ASN A 224 -13.66 -15.12 15.52
C ASN A 224 -13.89 -16.63 15.44
N LEU A 225 -14.84 -17.04 14.60
CA LEU A 225 -15.11 -18.42 14.25
C LEU A 225 -14.91 -18.63 12.75
N THR A 226 -14.62 -19.87 12.38
CA THR A 226 -14.67 -20.26 10.97
C THR A 226 -16.12 -20.18 10.47
N ASN A 227 -16.29 -20.05 9.15
CA ASN A 227 -17.64 -20.01 8.57
C ASN A 227 -18.44 -21.28 8.94
N ARG A 228 -17.79 -22.45 8.93
CA ARG A 228 -18.41 -23.72 9.30
C ARG A 228 -18.89 -23.71 10.75
N GLN A 229 -18.06 -23.24 11.68
CA GLN A 229 -18.41 -23.15 13.10
C GLN A 229 -19.57 -22.17 13.34
N GLY A 230 -19.50 -20.98 12.75
CA GLY A 230 -20.54 -19.96 12.87
C GLY A 230 -21.87 -20.39 12.26
N THR A 231 -21.83 -21.00 11.07
CA THR A 231 -23.00 -21.58 10.40
C THR A 231 -23.63 -22.68 11.24
N LYS A 232 -22.83 -23.58 11.84
CA LYS A 232 -23.33 -24.61 12.76
C LYS A 232 -24.09 -24.00 13.94
N LEU A 233 -23.58 -22.95 14.58
CA LEU A 233 -24.26 -22.28 15.69
C LEU A 233 -25.54 -21.57 15.24
N ARG A 234 -25.50 -20.89 14.09
CA ARG A 234 -26.67 -20.26 13.48
C ARG A 234 -27.77 -21.29 13.20
N ASP A 235 -27.43 -22.43 12.64
CA ASP A 235 -28.38 -23.47 12.27
C ASP A 235 -29.00 -24.15 13.51
N LEU A 236 -28.23 -24.30 14.60
CA LEU A 236 -28.78 -24.73 15.89
C LEU A 236 -29.85 -23.76 16.39
N LEU A 237 -29.57 -22.45 16.38
CA LEU A 237 -30.53 -21.41 16.77
C LEU A 237 -31.77 -21.42 15.86
N ALA A 238 -31.59 -21.52 14.54
CA ALA A 238 -32.68 -21.57 13.57
C ALA A 238 -33.60 -22.80 13.75
N SER A 239 -33.06 -23.90 14.28
CA SER A 239 -33.84 -25.11 14.63
C SER A 239 -34.65 -25.00 15.93
N GLY A 240 -34.66 -23.82 16.57
CA GLY A 240 -35.37 -23.56 17.82
C GLY A 240 -34.66 -24.08 19.07
N LYS A 241 -33.40 -24.50 18.96
CA LYS A 241 -32.60 -24.92 20.12
C LYS A 241 -32.07 -23.70 20.85
N ARG A 242 -32.12 -23.75 22.19
CA ARG A 242 -31.39 -22.83 23.05
C ARG A 242 -29.90 -23.17 22.99
N VAL A 243 -29.08 -22.17 22.69
CA VAL A 243 -27.62 -22.29 22.68
C VAL A 243 -27.07 -21.43 23.81
N VAL A 244 -26.35 -22.05 24.75
CA VAL A 244 -25.66 -21.34 25.84
C VAL A 244 -24.18 -21.56 25.66
N VAL A 245 -23.40 -20.48 25.68
CA VAL A 245 -21.94 -20.55 25.57
C VAL A 245 -21.30 -19.94 26.81
N LYS A 246 -20.16 -20.52 27.21
CA LYS A 246 -19.21 -19.97 28.15
C LYS A 246 -18.04 -19.39 27.35
N ALA A 247 -17.84 -18.09 27.48
CA ALA A 247 -16.80 -17.33 26.79
C ALA A 247 -15.87 -16.74 27.84
N GLU A 248 -14.58 -17.05 27.76
CA GLU A 248 -13.57 -16.60 28.72
C GLU A 248 -12.33 -16.09 28.00
N ALA A 249 -11.82 -14.93 28.41
CA ALA A 249 -10.58 -14.34 27.93
C ALA A 249 -9.77 -13.85 29.13
N LYS A 250 -8.48 -14.14 29.17
CA LYS A 250 -7.55 -13.84 30.27
C LYS A 250 -6.28 -13.20 29.73
N GLY A 251 -5.73 -12.27 30.50
CA GLY A 251 -4.58 -11.46 30.13
C GLY A 251 -4.74 -10.05 30.68
N ILE A 252 -3.96 -9.13 30.13
CA ILE A 252 -4.04 -7.71 30.50
C ILE A 252 -5.12 -7.00 29.68
N GLY A 253 -5.23 -7.35 28.39
CA GLY A 253 -6.12 -6.68 27.45
C GLY A 253 -5.47 -5.42 26.89
N LEU A 254 -6.24 -4.34 26.88
CA LEU A 254 -5.76 -3.03 26.43
C LEU A 254 -4.92 -2.37 27.52
N GLU A 255 -3.68 -1.99 27.18
CA GLU A 255 -2.78 -1.24 28.07
C GLU A 255 -1.93 -0.24 27.29
N PRO A 256 -1.54 0.91 27.87
CA PRO A 256 -0.54 1.76 27.25
C PRO A 256 0.78 1.02 27.02
N TYR A 257 1.32 1.10 25.80
CA TYR A 257 2.58 0.47 25.42
C TYR A 257 3.33 1.32 24.38
N PHE A 258 4.07 0.68 23.47
CA PHE A 258 4.84 1.34 22.43
C PHE A 258 4.71 0.64 21.08
N MET A 259 4.69 1.44 20.03
CA MET A 259 4.94 1.06 18.64
C MET A 259 6.45 1.13 18.40
N ASP A 260 7.10 -0.02 18.19
CA ASP A 260 8.55 -0.10 17.98
C ASP A 260 8.87 -0.11 16.48
N VAL A 261 9.73 0.79 16.00
CA VAL A 261 10.23 0.80 14.62
C VAL A 261 11.69 0.36 14.63
N VAL A 262 12.02 -0.73 13.93
CA VAL A 262 13.42 -1.13 13.73
C VAL A 262 13.99 -0.33 12.57
N VAL A 263 15.11 0.33 12.79
CA VAL A 263 15.84 1.10 11.78
C VAL A 263 17.17 0.41 11.54
N ALA A 264 17.57 0.25 10.28
CA ALA A 264 18.93 -0.09 9.91
C ALA A 264 19.44 0.78 8.75
N THR A 265 20.75 0.98 8.65
CA THR A 265 21.34 1.89 7.67
C THR A 265 22.68 1.39 7.16
N ILE A 266 22.81 1.30 5.84
CA ILE A 266 24.10 1.18 5.16
C ILE A 266 24.48 2.57 4.67
N GLN A 267 25.39 3.22 5.40
CA GLN A 267 25.80 4.60 5.12
C GLN A 267 26.40 4.77 3.72
N GLY A 268 25.96 5.79 2.98
CA GLY A 268 26.51 6.12 1.67
C GLY A 268 27.99 6.53 1.70
N SER A 269 28.74 6.24 0.64
CA SER A 269 30.18 6.56 0.53
C SER A 269 30.49 7.96 -0.01
N GLU A 270 29.58 8.57 -0.77
CA GLU A 270 29.77 9.88 -1.42
C GLU A 270 28.64 10.87 -1.05
N HIS A 271 27.39 10.44 -1.20
CA HIS A 271 26.17 11.21 -0.98
C HIS A 271 25.44 10.68 0.26
N GLY A 272 26.09 10.76 1.42
CA GLY A 272 25.64 10.11 2.65
C GLY A 272 24.33 10.62 3.25
N SER A 273 23.86 11.80 2.84
CA SER A 273 22.56 12.37 3.23
C SER A 273 21.43 12.00 2.28
N GLU A 274 21.75 11.58 1.04
CA GLU A 274 20.76 11.11 0.08
C GLU A 274 20.43 9.65 0.33
N GLU A 275 19.13 9.32 0.34
CA GLU A 275 18.65 8.02 0.82
C GLU A 275 17.72 7.30 -0.16
N ILE A 276 17.84 5.97 -0.18
CA ILE A 276 16.83 5.04 -0.69
C ILE A 276 16.35 4.21 0.48
N VAL A 277 15.03 4.14 0.67
CA VAL A 277 14.40 3.50 1.83
C VAL A 277 13.72 2.20 1.43
N PHE A 278 14.07 1.10 2.07
CA PHE A 278 13.25 -0.10 2.12
C PHE A 278 12.31 -0.04 3.31
N SER A 279 11.05 -0.40 3.12
CA SER A 279 10.09 -0.56 4.22
C SER A 279 9.37 -1.90 4.11
N ALA A 280 9.07 -2.50 5.25
CA ALA A 280 8.10 -3.59 5.39
C ALA A 280 7.49 -3.48 6.78
N HIS A 281 6.19 -3.76 6.91
CA HIS A 281 5.61 -3.79 8.24
C HIS A 281 5.87 -5.13 8.92
N LEU A 282 6.10 -5.07 10.23
CA LEU A 282 6.49 -6.21 11.08
C LEU A 282 5.33 -6.68 11.94
N ASP A 283 4.16 -6.04 11.89
CA ASP A 283 2.99 -6.44 12.65
C ASP A 283 2.07 -7.37 11.86
N HIS A 284 1.26 -8.14 12.59
CA HIS A 284 0.09 -8.97 12.24
C HIS A 284 -0.13 -10.09 13.29
N PRO A 285 -1.34 -10.64 13.48
CA PRO A 285 -1.54 -11.81 14.36
C PRO A 285 -0.92 -13.07 13.74
N LYS A 286 -0.37 -13.96 14.56
CA LYS A 286 0.23 -15.21 14.06
C LYS A 286 -0.83 -16.09 13.34
N GLU A 287 -0.52 -16.74 12.21
CA GLU A 287 0.82 -16.88 11.58
C GLU A 287 1.22 -15.73 10.66
N SER A 288 0.36 -15.32 9.72
CA SER A 288 0.60 -14.13 8.88
C SER A 288 2.00 -14.14 8.24
N ALA A 289 2.24 -15.19 7.46
CA ALA A 289 3.54 -15.53 6.89
C ALA A 289 3.88 -14.68 5.67
N ASN A 290 2.98 -14.58 4.69
CA ASN A 290 3.14 -13.68 3.58
C ASN A 290 2.88 -12.24 4.03
N ASP A 291 1.83 -11.97 4.81
CA ASP A 291 1.43 -10.64 5.28
C ASP A 291 1.76 -10.40 6.77
N ASN A 292 2.84 -9.69 7.12
CA ASN A 292 3.99 -9.40 6.28
C ASN A 292 5.33 -9.90 6.84
N ALA A 293 5.37 -11.16 7.31
CA ALA A 293 6.64 -11.76 7.71
C ALA A 293 7.58 -11.97 6.51
N SER A 294 7.05 -12.20 5.31
CA SER A 294 7.79 -12.35 4.06
C SER A 294 8.57 -11.08 3.68
N GLY A 295 7.92 -9.91 3.69
CA GLY A 295 8.57 -8.63 3.39
C GLY A 295 9.60 -8.26 4.43
N SER A 296 9.24 -8.44 5.70
CA SER A 296 10.16 -8.24 6.82
C SER A 296 11.41 -9.13 6.72
N ALA A 297 11.26 -10.40 6.35
CA ALA A 297 12.35 -11.34 6.16
C ALA A 297 13.21 -11.01 4.92
N ALA A 298 12.57 -10.62 3.82
CA ALA A 298 13.27 -10.22 2.60
C ALA A 298 14.17 -9.00 2.85
N LEU A 299 13.69 -8.00 3.59
CA LEU A 299 14.52 -6.86 4.02
C LEU A 299 15.74 -7.31 4.83
N MET A 300 15.59 -8.31 5.70
CA MET A 300 16.71 -8.83 6.49
C MET A 300 17.76 -9.49 5.60
N ASP A 301 17.34 -10.29 4.61
CA ASP A 301 18.29 -10.96 3.71
C ASP A 301 18.98 -9.97 2.76
N ILE A 302 18.27 -8.96 2.26
CA ILE A 302 18.86 -7.85 1.49
C ILE A 302 19.91 -7.12 2.34
N ALA A 303 19.58 -6.75 3.58
CA ALA A 303 20.50 -6.06 4.48
C ALA A 303 21.73 -6.91 4.82
N ARG A 304 21.54 -8.22 5.04
CA ARG A 304 22.61 -9.21 5.24
C ARG A 304 23.52 -9.27 4.03
N SER A 305 22.95 -9.54 2.86
CA SER A 305 23.67 -9.76 1.61
C SER A 305 24.51 -8.52 1.24
N MET A 306 23.90 -7.33 1.22
CA MET A 306 24.63 -6.09 0.91
C MET A 306 25.79 -5.86 1.90
N THR A 307 25.55 -6.05 3.19
CA THR A 307 26.58 -5.85 4.23
C THR A 307 27.73 -6.85 4.10
N GLU A 308 27.42 -8.11 3.84
CA GLU A 308 28.39 -9.18 3.65
C GLU A 308 29.26 -8.94 2.41
N LEU A 309 28.64 -8.62 1.26
CA LEU A 309 29.35 -8.30 0.03
C LEU A 309 30.30 -7.11 0.19
N ILE A 310 29.89 -6.08 0.91
CA ILE A 310 30.73 -4.91 1.22
C ILE A 310 31.91 -5.31 2.11
N LYS A 311 31.67 -6.08 3.17
CA LYS A 311 32.74 -6.54 4.09
C LYS A 311 33.77 -7.43 3.41
N GLN A 312 33.32 -8.27 2.47
CA GLN A 312 34.19 -9.14 1.68
C GLN A 312 34.93 -8.38 0.56
N GLY A 313 34.62 -7.10 0.31
CA GLY A 313 35.19 -6.32 -0.78
C GLY A 313 34.72 -6.74 -2.17
N ARG A 314 33.63 -7.53 -2.26
CA ARG A 314 33.02 -7.99 -3.52
C ARG A 314 32.11 -6.94 -4.16
N MET A 315 31.60 -6.03 -3.34
CA MET A 315 30.78 -4.88 -3.76
C MET A 315 31.30 -3.61 -3.06
N PRO A 316 31.45 -2.48 -3.76
CA PRO A 316 31.73 -1.21 -3.09
C PRO A 316 30.52 -0.78 -2.24
N ARG A 317 30.77 0.03 -1.22
CA ARG A 317 29.67 0.65 -0.46
C ARG A 317 28.87 1.57 -1.40
N PRO A 318 27.52 1.52 -1.38
CA PRO A 318 26.71 2.37 -2.25
C PRO A 318 27.05 3.85 -2.04
N LYS A 319 26.97 4.66 -3.10
CA LYS A 319 27.26 6.10 -3.03
C LYS A 319 26.27 6.83 -2.13
N ARG A 320 25.01 6.44 -2.20
CA ARG A 320 23.90 6.92 -1.36
C ARG A 320 23.62 5.97 -0.21
N THR A 321 22.99 6.49 0.83
CA THR A 321 22.59 5.72 1.99
C THR A 321 21.40 4.82 1.65
N ILE A 322 21.45 3.57 2.14
CA ILE A 322 20.31 2.66 2.10
C ILE A 322 19.75 2.53 3.52
N ARG A 323 18.50 2.93 3.73
CA ARG A 323 17.79 2.81 5.02
C ARG A 323 16.78 1.67 4.94
N PHE A 324 16.69 0.86 5.99
CA PHE A 324 15.70 -0.20 6.14
C PHE A 324 14.82 0.10 7.34
N LEU A 325 13.50 0.00 7.17
CA LEU A 325 12.50 0.26 8.19
C LEU A 325 11.57 -0.94 8.35
N TRP A 326 11.52 -1.48 9.56
CA TRP A 326 10.49 -2.42 9.98
C TRP A 326 9.52 -1.70 10.90
N VAL A 327 8.29 -1.53 10.45
CA VAL A 327 7.31 -0.62 11.06
C VAL A 327 6.07 -1.37 11.57
N PRO A 328 5.39 -0.88 12.60
CA PRO A 328 3.98 -1.15 12.80
C PRO A 328 3.19 -0.43 11.70
N GLU A 329 2.50 -1.19 10.86
CA GLU A 329 1.84 -0.72 9.64
C GLU A 329 1.01 0.54 9.90
N TRP A 330 1.24 1.55 9.06
CA TRP A 330 0.63 2.88 9.06
C TRP A 330 0.82 3.71 10.32
N TYR A 331 0.40 3.23 11.49
CA TYR A 331 0.44 3.96 12.76
C TYR A 331 1.87 4.19 13.24
N GLY A 332 2.72 3.17 13.13
CA GLY A 332 4.13 3.27 13.49
C GLY A 332 4.90 4.11 12.48
N THR A 333 4.61 3.95 11.18
CA THR A 333 5.20 4.78 10.11
C THR A 333 4.80 6.25 10.27
N MET A 334 3.55 6.53 10.64
CA MET A 334 3.08 7.89 10.92
C MET A 334 3.77 8.49 12.15
N ALA A 335 3.93 7.71 13.22
CA ALA A 335 4.67 8.14 14.41
C ALA A 335 6.14 8.45 14.06
N TYR A 336 6.75 7.62 13.21
CA TYR A 336 8.10 7.83 12.68
C TYR A 336 8.18 9.14 11.87
N ILE A 337 7.29 9.35 10.90
CA ILE A 337 7.21 10.59 10.10
C ILE A 337 7.00 11.84 10.99
N ASP A 338 6.17 11.73 12.03
CA ASP A 338 5.92 12.85 12.94
C ASP A 338 7.18 13.26 13.70
N LYS A 339 8.03 12.29 14.08
CA LYS A 339 9.30 12.52 14.78
C LYS A 339 10.48 12.83 13.86
N HIS A 340 10.41 12.45 12.59
CA HIS A 340 11.43 12.69 11.57
C HIS A 340 10.89 13.58 10.44
N PRO A 341 10.65 14.89 10.69
CA PRO A 341 10.12 15.80 9.69
C PRO A 341 11.03 15.98 8.47
N ASP A 342 12.31 15.64 8.60
CA ASP A 342 13.34 15.58 7.56
C ASP A 342 13.20 14.38 6.62
N LEU A 343 12.45 13.34 7.00
CA LEU A 343 12.06 12.23 6.12
C LEU A 343 11.08 12.74 5.06
N ARG A 344 11.62 13.34 3.99
CA ARG A 344 10.88 13.97 2.91
C ARG A 344 11.64 13.91 1.61
N GLY A 345 10.90 13.91 0.51
CA GLY A 345 11.50 13.85 -0.82
C GLY A 345 11.89 15.22 -1.36
N VAL A 346 12.46 15.18 -2.56
CA VAL A 346 13.11 16.32 -3.22
C VAL A 346 12.18 17.51 -3.41
N GLU A 347 10.89 17.27 -3.72
CA GLU A 347 9.91 18.35 -3.89
C GLU A 347 9.65 19.16 -2.62
N LEU A 348 9.90 18.57 -1.45
CA LEU A 348 9.81 19.24 -0.15
C LEU A 348 11.19 19.64 0.38
N GLU A 349 12.21 19.76 -0.48
CA GLU A 349 13.60 20.08 -0.11
C GLU A 349 14.18 19.06 0.88
N GLY A 350 13.90 17.77 0.67
CA GLY A 350 14.54 16.67 1.38
C GLY A 350 15.42 15.83 0.47
N GLU A 351 16.05 14.82 1.07
CA GLU A 351 17.11 14.03 0.43
C GLU A 351 16.73 12.54 0.30
N VAL A 352 15.47 12.17 0.60
CA VAL A 352 14.99 10.80 0.38
C VAL A 352 14.45 10.66 -1.04
N LEU A 353 15.11 9.83 -1.85
CA LEU A 353 14.88 9.77 -3.30
C LEU A 353 13.83 8.74 -3.71
N ALA A 354 13.71 7.65 -2.96
CA ALA A 354 12.79 6.55 -3.26
C ALA A 354 12.45 5.71 -2.02
N ASN A 355 11.28 5.08 -2.07
CA ASN A 355 10.86 4.01 -1.18
C ASN A 355 10.50 2.73 -1.97
N LEU A 356 11.01 1.60 -1.51
CA LEU A 356 10.70 0.26 -1.97
C LEU A 356 9.96 -0.45 -0.82
N ASN A 357 8.63 -0.44 -0.87
CA ASN A 357 7.81 -1.09 0.14
C ASN A 357 7.59 -2.56 -0.19
N MET A 358 8.13 -3.43 0.63
CA MET A 358 8.07 -4.89 0.49
C MET A 358 6.93 -5.38 1.36
N ASP A 359 5.73 -5.35 0.80
CA ASP A 359 4.55 -5.98 1.40
C ASP A 359 4.31 -7.33 0.72
N MET A 360 3.97 -8.37 1.48
CA MET A 360 3.56 -9.67 0.92
C MET A 360 4.44 -10.10 -0.27
N VAL A 361 5.72 -10.46 -0.08
CA VAL A 361 6.69 -10.66 -1.17
C VAL A 361 7.11 -12.12 -1.38
N GLY A 362 6.50 -13.07 -0.67
CA GLY A 362 6.92 -14.46 -0.65
C GLY A 362 5.86 -15.47 -1.05
N GLU A 363 4.73 -15.05 -1.61
CA GLU A 363 3.60 -15.93 -1.92
C GLU A 363 3.98 -17.10 -2.83
N ASN A 364 3.50 -18.31 -2.53
CA ASN A 364 3.63 -19.43 -3.46
C ASN A 364 2.62 -19.31 -4.62
N LEU A 365 3.11 -18.80 -5.74
CA LEU A 365 2.30 -18.53 -6.94
C LEU A 365 1.61 -19.77 -7.51
N GLU A 366 2.22 -20.96 -7.38
CA GLU A 366 1.64 -22.22 -7.86
C GLU A 366 0.49 -22.69 -7.00
N LEU A 367 0.70 -22.69 -5.68
CA LEU A 367 -0.25 -23.20 -4.69
C LEU A 367 -1.49 -22.30 -4.61
N LEU A 368 -1.28 -20.98 -4.72
CA LEU A 368 -2.34 -19.99 -4.52
C LEU A 368 -2.88 -19.38 -5.81
N HIS A 369 -2.33 -19.77 -6.96
CA HIS A 369 -2.70 -19.23 -8.28
C HIS A 369 -2.62 -17.70 -8.32
N SER A 370 -1.56 -17.17 -7.71
CA SER A 370 -1.32 -15.74 -7.53
C SER A 370 -0.32 -15.19 -8.56
N LYS A 371 0.03 -13.92 -8.41
CA LYS A 371 1.03 -13.19 -9.18
C LYS A 371 1.61 -12.08 -8.31
N LEU A 372 2.89 -11.80 -8.51
CA LEU A 372 3.53 -10.61 -7.95
C LEU A 372 2.90 -9.36 -8.58
N ILE A 373 2.48 -8.43 -7.75
CA ILE A 373 2.00 -7.11 -8.14
C ILE A 373 3.07 -6.10 -7.72
N ILE A 374 3.46 -5.27 -8.68
CA ILE A 374 4.33 -4.12 -8.43
C ILE A 374 3.51 -2.87 -8.74
N THR A 375 3.05 -2.23 -7.68
CA THR A 375 2.25 -1.00 -7.72
C THR A 375 3.17 0.21 -7.87
N ARG A 376 2.92 0.98 -8.93
CA ARG A 376 3.67 2.20 -9.26
C ARG A 376 3.32 3.39 -8.36
N THR A 377 4.14 4.43 -8.45
CA THR A 377 3.82 5.74 -7.88
C THR A 377 2.56 6.33 -8.53
N PRO A 378 1.79 7.18 -7.81
CA PRO A 378 0.65 7.88 -8.38
C PRO A 378 1.06 9.09 -9.23
N ASP A 379 0.11 9.67 -9.96
CA ASP A 379 0.36 10.81 -10.85
C ASP A 379 0.78 12.08 -10.10
N SER A 380 0.46 12.22 -8.80
CA SER A 380 0.96 13.32 -7.96
C SER A 380 2.45 13.24 -7.61
N ILE A 381 3.07 12.06 -7.76
CA ILE A 381 4.51 11.83 -7.56
C ILE A 381 5.06 11.00 -8.74
N PRO A 382 5.22 11.61 -9.93
CA PRO A 382 5.84 10.94 -11.07
C PRO A 382 7.32 10.62 -10.78
N SER A 383 7.79 9.44 -11.18
CA SER A 383 9.19 9.06 -10.95
C SER A 383 9.69 8.03 -11.95
N VAL A 384 10.96 8.16 -12.31
CA VAL A 384 11.70 7.15 -13.09
C VAL A 384 11.89 5.84 -12.31
N LEU A 385 11.66 5.84 -10.99
CA LEU A 385 11.62 4.64 -10.16
C LEU A 385 10.73 3.55 -10.77
N ASN A 386 9.58 3.94 -11.33
CA ASN A 386 8.65 3.01 -11.98
C ASN A 386 9.28 2.28 -13.17
N ASP A 387 10.10 2.98 -13.96
CA ASP A 387 10.77 2.41 -15.14
C ASP A 387 11.94 1.52 -14.73
N VAL A 388 12.69 1.90 -13.68
CA VAL A 388 13.77 1.07 -13.14
C VAL A 388 13.23 -0.24 -12.56
N VAL A 389 12.21 -0.18 -11.71
CA VAL A 389 11.64 -1.40 -11.10
C VAL A 389 11.07 -2.34 -12.16
N ALA A 390 10.42 -1.78 -13.20
CA ALA A 390 9.91 -2.58 -14.31
C ALA A 390 11.03 -3.28 -15.12
N ASP A 391 12.15 -2.58 -15.37
CA ASP A 391 13.33 -3.18 -16.02
C ASP A 391 13.93 -4.29 -15.16
N MET A 392 14.04 -4.08 -13.85
CA MET A 392 14.54 -5.11 -12.92
C MET A 392 13.61 -6.33 -12.84
N ALA A 393 12.30 -6.14 -12.88
CA ALA A 393 11.34 -7.24 -12.95
C ALA A 393 11.45 -8.03 -14.26
N GLU A 394 11.60 -7.36 -15.41
CA GLU A 394 11.85 -8.01 -16.71
C GLU A 394 13.20 -8.75 -16.72
N MET A 395 14.22 -8.17 -16.09
CA MET A 395 15.52 -8.82 -15.94
C MET A 395 15.39 -10.14 -15.18
N VAL A 396 14.67 -10.13 -14.05
CA VAL A 396 14.47 -11.29 -13.17
C VAL A 396 13.57 -12.35 -13.80
N ASP A 397 12.54 -11.96 -14.56
CA ASP A 397 11.73 -12.87 -15.37
C ASP A 397 12.57 -13.66 -16.39
N GLY A 398 13.63 -13.03 -16.90
CA GLY A 398 14.61 -13.69 -17.78
C GLY A 398 15.71 -14.49 -17.08
N MET A 399 15.71 -14.61 -15.75
CA MET A 399 16.70 -15.36 -14.97
C MET A 399 16.19 -16.76 -14.60
N ASP A 400 17.10 -17.73 -14.48
CA ASP A 400 16.80 -19.08 -13.98
C ASP A 400 17.06 -19.15 -12.47
N ILE A 401 16.19 -18.52 -11.69
CA ILE A 401 16.25 -18.56 -10.22
C ILE A 401 15.55 -19.82 -9.72
N ARG A 402 16.28 -20.63 -8.96
CA ARG A 402 15.80 -21.90 -8.39
C ARG A 402 16.41 -22.13 -7.02
N THR A 403 15.60 -22.68 -6.12
CA THR A 403 16.07 -23.20 -4.83
C THR A 403 15.64 -24.67 -4.68
N PRO A 404 16.34 -25.48 -3.87
CA PRO A 404 15.99 -26.89 -3.70
C PRO A 404 14.58 -27.14 -3.15
N ARG A 405 13.98 -26.18 -2.42
CA ARG A 405 12.65 -26.31 -1.81
C ARG A 405 11.62 -25.31 -2.36
N GLY A 406 11.95 -24.58 -3.42
CA GLY A 406 11.07 -23.60 -4.03
C GLY A 406 10.23 -24.14 -5.19
N SER A 407 9.34 -23.30 -5.69
CA SER A 407 8.54 -23.60 -6.88
C SER A 407 9.41 -23.71 -8.14
N LEU A 408 8.87 -24.35 -9.18
CA LEU A 408 9.53 -24.48 -10.49
C LEU A 408 8.91 -23.59 -11.55
N SER A 409 7.87 -22.82 -11.19
CA SER A 409 7.17 -21.93 -12.09
C SER A 409 8.04 -20.77 -12.53
N GLN A 410 7.79 -20.34 -13.76
CA GLN A 410 8.27 -19.05 -14.24
C GLN A 410 7.66 -17.94 -13.38
N MET A 411 8.37 -16.82 -13.31
CA MET A 411 7.88 -15.63 -12.62
C MET A 411 6.56 -15.18 -13.27
N ASN A 412 5.59 -14.76 -12.45
CA ASN A 412 4.32 -14.23 -12.94
C ASN A 412 4.04 -12.92 -12.23
N TYR A 413 4.24 -11.80 -12.93
CA TYR A 413 4.13 -10.47 -12.32
C TYR A 413 3.33 -9.47 -13.16
N ARG A 414 2.79 -8.42 -12.52
CA ARG A 414 2.15 -7.29 -13.19
C ARG A 414 2.66 -5.97 -12.59
N ILE A 415 3.02 -5.04 -13.47
CA ILE A 415 3.21 -3.64 -13.10
C ILE A 415 1.84 -2.95 -13.19
N THR A 416 1.32 -2.46 -12.07
CA THR A 416 -0.03 -1.88 -11.98
C THR A 416 0.04 -0.35 -11.78
N PRO A 417 -1.06 0.38 -12.08
CA PRO A 417 -1.23 1.75 -11.58
C PRO A 417 -1.18 1.80 -10.06
N TYR A 418 -1.07 3.02 -9.51
CA TYR A 418 -1.12 3.22 -8.07
C TYR A 418 -2.39 2.62 -7.45
N SER A 419 -2.19 2.00 -6.29
CA SER A 419 -3.21 1.67 -5.31
C SER A 419 -2.63 1.92 -3.93
N GLY A 420 -3.47 2.35 -2.99
CA GLY A 420 -3.10 2.32 -1.57
C GLY A 420 -2.95 0.89 -1.03
N GLY A 421 -2.87 0.79 0.29
CA GLY A 421 -2.97 -0.50 0.99
C GLY A 421 -1.78 -0.89 1.85
N SER A 422 -0.68 -0.12 1.85
CA SER A 422 0.50 -0.38 2.68
C SER A 422 1.31 0.90 2.89
N ASP A 423 2.47 0.81 3.54
CA ASP A 423 3.27 1.95 3.99
C ASP A 423 3.88 2.81 2.87
N HIS A 424 3.96 2.36 1.61
CA HIS A 424 4.41 3.21 0.50
C HIS A 424 3.62 4.52 0.41
N MET A 425 2.33 4.49 0.78
CA MET A 425 1.47 5.66 0.79
C MET A 425 1.93 6.73 1.81
N MET A 426 2.57 6.30 2.90
CA MET A 426 3.09 7.19 3.95
C MET A 426 4.29 8.00 3.41
N PHE A 427 5.13 7.36 2.61
CA PHE A 427 6.28 7.99 1.94
C PHE A 427 5.85 8.89 0.77
N ILE A 428 4.88 8.46 -0.04
CA ILE A 428 4.34 9.26 -1.15
C ILE A 428 3.83 10.62 -0.66
N ASP A 429 3.16 10.64 0.48
CA ASP A 429 2.65 11.87 1.07
C ASP A 429 3.76 12.83 1.56
N ARG A 430 4.93 12.28 1.91
CA ARG A 430 6.19 13.01 2.13
C ARG A 430 6.90 13.42 0.85
N LYS A 431 6.26 13.27 -0.31
CA LYS A 431 6.83 13.50 -1.65
C LYS A 431 8.03 12.63 -1.96
N ILE A 432 8.07 11.44 -1.36
CA ILE A 432 9.06 10.40 -1.65
C ILE A 432 8.40 9.41 -2.61
N PRO A 433 8.91 9.24 -3.84
CA PRO A 433 8.44 8.21 -4.76
C PRO A 433 8.47 6.82 -4.12
N GLY A 434 7.30 6.21 -3.91
CA GLY A 434 7.14 4.90 -3.30
C GLY A 434 6.47 3.90 -4.24
N VAL A 435 7.06 2.71 -4.37
CA VAL A 435 6.42 1.54 -5.00
C VAL A 435 6.10 0.50 -3.94
N MET A 436 5.12 -0.35 -4.22
CA MET A 436 4.77 -1.49 -3.38
C MET A 436 4.88 -2.78 -4.17
N PHE A 437 5.59 -3.75 -3.61
CA PHE A 437 5.49 -5.16 -3.98
C PHE A 437 4.35 -5.76 -3.17
N SER A 438 3.57 -6.68 -3.76
CA SER A 438 2.53 -7.47 -3.09
C SER A 438 2.09 -8.66 -3.95
N HIS A 439 1.12 -9.44 -3.50
CA HIS A 439 0.52 -10.53 -4.29
C HIS A 439 -1.01 -10.40 -4.38
N ASP A 440 -1.57 -10.71 -5.55
CA ASP A 440 -3.02 -10.78 -5.77
C ASP A 440 -3.34 -11.69 -6.96
N PRO A 441 -4.38 -12.54 -6.93
CA PRO A 441 -5.27 -12.80 -5.81
C PRO A 441 -4.58 -13.62 -4.70
N ASP A 442 -4.99 -13.39 -3.46
CA ASP A 442 -4.60 -14.20 -2.31
C ASP A 442 -5.81 -14.42 -1.39
N TYR A 443 -6.25 -15.67 -1.24
CA TYR A 443 -7.35 -16.01 -0.34
C TYR A 443 -6.90 -16.10 1.11
N THR A 444 -5.59 -16.27 1.36
CA THR A 444 -5.01 -16.46 2.68
C THR A 444 -4.81 -15.14 3.43
N HIS A 445 -4.66 -14.03 2.70
CA HIS A 445 -4.55 -12.67 3.22
C HIS A 445 -5.55 -12.37 4.34
N HIS A 446 -5.04 -11.94 5.50
CA HIS A 446 -5.81 -11.72 6.73
C HIS A 446 -6.59 -12.95 7.22
N THR A 447 -6.03 -14.16 7.08
CA THR A 447 -6.65 -15.39 7.59
C THR A 447 -5.65 -16.33 8.24
N SER A 448 -6.14 -17.31 9.00
CA SER A 448 -5.31 -18.35 9.62
C SER A 448 -4.66 -19.30 8.60
N GLU A 449 -4.99 -19.17 7.31
CA GLU A 449 -4.34 -19.92 6.23
C GLU A 449 -3.07 -19.24 5.73
N ASP A 450 -2.74 -18.01 6.17
CA ASP A 450 -1.47 -17.39 5.81
C ASP A 450 -0.32 -17.99 6.66
N THR A 451 0.22 -19.12 6.20
CA THR A 451 1.15 -19.98 6.92
C THR A 451 2.49 -20.17 6.17
N PRO A 452 3.62 -20.42 6.86
CA PRO A 452 4.95 -20.50 6.22
C PRO A 452 5.12 -21.56 5.13
N ASP A 453 4.29 -22.60 5.10
CA ASP A 453 4.28 -23.60 4.03
C ASP A 453 3.79 -23.02 2.69
N LYS A 454 3.04 -21.92 2.72
CA LYS A 454 2.56 -21.20 1.53
C LYS A 454 3.49 -20.06 1.08
N VAL A 455 4.63 -19.89 1.75
CA VAL A 455 5.70 -18.98 1.32
C VAL A 455 6.71 -19.73 0.44
N ASP A 456 7.04 -19.21 -0.74
CA ASP A 456 7.98 -19.77 -1.69
C ASP A 456 9.36 -19.08 -1.61
N PRO A 457 10.45 -19.80 -1.30
CA PRO A 457 11.79 -19.22 -1.31
C PRO A 457 12.23 -18.72 -2.70
N VAL A 458 11.72 -19.29 -3.80
CA VAL A 458 12.06 -18.75 -5.14
C VAL A 458 11.45 -17.36 -5.35
N GLU A 459 10.21 -17.15 -4.91
CA GLU A 459 9.54 -15.85 -5.05
C GLU A 459 10.15 -14.78 -4.14
N LEU A 460 10.57 -15.16 -2.92
CA LEU A 460 11.36 -14.30 -2.04
C LEU A 460 12.64 -13.83 -2.74
N GLU A 461 13.45 -14.75 -3.27
CA GLU A 461 14.73 -14.39 -3.91
C GLU A 461 14.52 -13.52 -5.16
N ARG A 462 13.49 -13.80 -5.97
CA ARG A 462 13.12 -12.96 -7.11
C ARG A 462 12.82 -11.54 -6.68
N THR A 463 11.93 -11.38 -5.69
CA THR A 463 11.50 -10.05 -5.24
C THR A 463 12.64 -9.29 -4.56
N GLU A 464 13.48 -9.99 -3.80
CA GLU A 464 14.71 -9.45 -3.22
C GLU A 464 15.67 -8.92 -4.29
N ILE A 465 15.92 -9.68 -5.36
CA ILE A 465 16.79 -9.26 -6.46
C ILE A 465 16.23 -8.00 -7.13
N ILE A 466 14.91 -7.96 -7.42
CA ILE A 466 14.28 -6.79 -8.05
C ILE A 466 14.48 -5.54 -7.21
N ALA A 467 14.19 -5.64 -5.91
CA ALA A 467 14.23 -4.51 -5.00
C ALA A 467 15.68 -4.08 -4.71
N ALA A 468 16.59 -5.02 -4.41
CA ALA A 468 18.01 -4.75 -4.18
C ALA A 468 18.71 -4.17 -5.42
N ALA A 469 18.44 -4.72 -6.60
CA ALA A 469 18.98 -4.21 -7.86
C ALA A 469 18.49 -2.79 -8.14
N THR A 470 17.20 -2.52 -7.94
CA THR A 470 16.63 -1.18 -8.10
C THR A 470 17.35 -0.17 -7.19
N ALA A 471 17.45 -0.49 -5.90
CA ALA A 471 18.10 0.39 -4.93
C ALA A 471 19.58 0.62 -5.27
N LEU A 472 20.35 -0.43 -5.57
CA LEU A 472 21.77 -0.30 -5.87
C LEU A 472 22.03 0.42 -7.20
N TYR A 473 21.18 0.23 -8.21
CA TYR A 473 21.27 0.94 -9.47
C TYR A 473 21.06 2.44 -9.28
N LEU A 474 19.98 2.84 -8.61
CA LEU A 474 19.67 4.24 -8.33
C LEU A 474 20.68 4.88 -7.36
N ALA A 475 21.11 4.14 -6.33
CA ALA A 475 22.10 4.61 -5.37
C ALA A 475 23.43 4.95 -6.04
N ASN A 476 23.79 4.22 -7.10
CA ASN A 476 25.09 4.33 -7.76
C ASN A 476 25.02 4.88 -9.19
N LEU A 477 23.89 5.47 -9.59
CA LEU A 477 23.61 5.84 -10.99
C LEU A 477 24.76 6.66 -11.61
N THR A 478 25.47 6.04 -12.54
CA THR A 478 26.57 6.70 -13.26
C THR A 478 26.05 7.63 -14.36
N GLU A 479 26.92 8.47 -14.90
CA GLU A 479 26.57 9.37 -16.00
C GLU A 479 26.16 8.61 -17.27
N GLU A 480 26.82 7.48 -17.57
CA GLU A 480 26.51 6.62 -18.71
C GLU A 480 25.16 5.93 -18.51
N GLN A 481 24.94 5.31 -17.35
CA GLN A 481 23.67 4.68 -17.00
C GLN A 481 22.51 5.68 -16.96
N ALA A 482 22.73 6.92 -16.55
CA ALA A 482 21.72 7.97 -16.60
C ALA A 482 21.28 8.29 -18.05
N LYS A 483 22.18 8.17 -19.03
CA LYS A 483 21.84 8.32 -20.46
C LYS A 483 21.00 7.15 -20.94
N ASP A 484 21.40 5.92 -20.63
CA ASP A 484 20.64 4.71 -20.99
C ASP A 484 19.24 4.72 -20.36
N LEU A 485 19.16 5.10 -19.08
CA LEU A 485 17.90 5.27 -18.37
C LEU A 485 17.02 6.33 -19.03
N ALA A 486 17.58 7.45 -19.49
CA ALA A 486 16.81 8.48 -20.18
C ALA A 486 16.18 7.95 -21.48
N PHE A 487 16.90 7.11 -22.25
CA PHE A 487 16.35 6.47 -23.44
C PHE A 487 15.25 5.46 -23.11
N LEU A 488 15.46 4.60 -22.10
CA LEU A 488 14.44 3.64 -21.67
C LEU A 488 13.18 4.35 -21.16
N ALA A 489 13.36 5.30 -20.24
CA ALA A 489 12.26 6.07 -19.65
C ALA A 489 11.51 6.85 -20.73
N PHE A 490 12.20 7.38 -21.74
CA PHE A 490 11.56 8.04 -22.88
C PHE A 490 10.71 7.09 -23.72
N ALA A 491 11.21 5.88 -24.01
CA ALA A 491 10.46 4.87 -24.77
C ALA A 491 9.18 4.47 -24.02
N ASN A 492 9.30 4.21 -22.71
CA ASN A 492 8.16 3.87 -21.86
C ASN A 492 7.19 5.04 -21.70
N SER A 493 7.70 6.26 -21.51
CA SER A 493 6.90 7.49 -21.47
C SER A 493 6.14 7.72 -22.77
N SER A 494 6.76 7.46 -23.92
CA SER A 494 6.12 7.58 -25.23
C SER A 494 4.97 6.59 -25.39
N LYS A 495 5.15 5.34 -24.92
CA LYS A 495 4.08 4.34 -24.88
C LYS A 495 2.91 4.80 -24.01
N ARG A 496 3.19 5.23 -22.78
CA ARG A 496 2.17 5.69 -21.81
C ARG A 496 1.45 6.96 -22.28
N LEU A 497 2.14 7.83 -23.01
CA LEU A 497 1.54 9.01 -23.65
C LEU A 497 0.59 8.62 -24.79
N ALA A 498 0.95 7.64 -25.60
CA ALA A 498 0.07 7.10 -26.65
C ALA A 498 -1.16 6.39 -26.07
N GLU A 499 -1.02 5.70 -24.94
CA GLU A 499 -2.15 5.17 -24.15
C GLU A 499 -3.06 6.32 -23.68
N GLY A 500 -2.49 7.41 -23.17
CA GLY A 500 -3.23 8.62 -22.80
C GLY A 500 -4.02 9.23 -23.97
N MET A 501 -3.48 9.21 -25.19
CA MET A 501 -4.21 9.66 -26.39
C MET A 501 -5.41 8.77 -26.69
N ASN A 502 -5.27 7.45 -26.54
CA ASN A 502 -6.39 6.52 -26.71
C ASN A 502 -7.47 6.77 -25.65
N HIS A 503 -7.08 6.98 -24.39
CA HIS A 503 -8.02 7.28 -23.31
C HIS A 503 -8.78 8.59 -23.55
N ALA A 504 -8.08 9.66 -23.95
CA ALA A 504 -8.70 10.93 -24.33
C ALA A 504 -9.73 10.75 -25.46
N ARG A 505 -9.40 9.96 -26.50
CA ARG A 505 -10.32 9.66 -27.60
C ARG A 505 -11.54 8.86 -27.13
N GLU A 506 -11.36 7.90 -26.23
CA GLU A 506 -12.46 7.12 -25.66
C GLU A 506 -13.40 7.99 -24.83
N LEU A 507 -12.85 8.88 -24.01
CA LEU A 507 -13.62 9.89 -23.28
C LEU A 507 -14.41 10.78 -24.25
N MET A 508 -13.80 11.25 -25.34
CA MET A 508 -14.53 12.00 -26.37
C MET A 508 -15.71 11.21 -26.96
N ARG A 509 -15.62 9.88 -27.08
CA ARG A 509 -16.71 9.04 -27.61
C ARG A 509 -17.84 8.85 -26.60
N SER A 510 -17.53 8.78 -25.32
CA SER A 510 -18.54 8.54 -24.27
C SER A 510 -19.40 9.76 -23.96
N GLN A 511 -18.93 10.98 -24.31
CA GLN A 511 -19.67 12.21 -24.06
C GLN A 511 -20.82 12.40 -25.06
N SER A 512 -22.06 12.46 -24.53
CA SER A 512 -23.27 12.68 -25.32
C SER A 512 -23.44 14.14 -25.75
N GLY A 513 -22.98 15.08 -24.93
CA GLY A 513 -23.08 16.52 -25.18
C GLY A 513 -22.19 17.02 -26.31
N ARG A 514 -21.00 16.40 -26.49
CA ARG A 514 -19.99 16.75 -27.51
C ARG A 514 -19.68 18.24 -27.56
N SER A 515 -19.71 18.87 -26.38
CA SER A 515 -19.46 20.28 -26.21
C SER A 515 -17.97 20.61 -26.31
N THR A 516 -17.64 21.89 -26.43
CA THR A 516 -16.25 22.36 -26.32
C THR A 516 -15.63 21.99 -24.97
N ALA A 517 -16.43 21.96 -23.89
CA ALA A 517 -15.97 21.55 -22.57
C ALA A 517 -15.62 20.05 -22.52
N ASP A 518 -16.44 19.20 -23.14
CA ASP A 518 -16.20 17.75 -23.24
C ASP A 518 -14.89 17.43 -23.97
N TYR A 519 -14.60 18.16 -25.06
CA TYR A 519 -13.32 18.06 -25.75
C TYR A 519 -12.16 18.57 -24.88
N SER A 520 -12.36 19.69 -24.18
CA SER A 520 -11.32 20.29 -23.32
C SER A 520 -10.96 19.35 -22.15
N GLU A 521 -11.94 18.64 -21.58
CA GLU A 521 -11.72 17.60 -20.57
C GLU A 521 -10.83 16.49 -21.15
N ALA A 522 -11.16 15.96 -22.33
CA ALA A 522 -10.35 14.93 -22.99
C ALA A 522 -8.93 15.38 -23.34
N LEU A 523 -8.76 16.61 -23.82
CA LEU A 523 -7.42 17.16 -24.08
C LEU A 523 -6.63 17.35 -22.78
N SER A 524 -7.30 17.66 -21.67
CA SER A 524 -6.68 17.79 -20.35
C SER A 524 -6.17 16.46 -19.82
N VAL A 525 -6.84 15.34 -20.11
CA VAL A 525 -6.34 13.98 -19.82
C VAL A 525 -4.99 13.76 -20.51
N LEU A 526 -4.92 14.02 -21.82
CA LEU A 526 -3.68 13.84 -22.59
C LEU A 526 -2.56 14.78 -22.10
N TRP A 527 -2.91 16.03 -21.77
CA TRP A 527 -1.97 17.01 -21.25
C TRP A 527 -1.42 16.61 -19.88
N HIS A 528 -2.29 16.18 -18.97
CA HIS A 528 -1.90 15.68 -17.65
C HIS A 528 -0.98 14.48 -17.80
N LYS A 529 -1.30 13.55 -18.71
CA LYS A 529 -0.44 12.40 -18.99
C LYS A 529 0.94 12.82 -19.48
N TRP A 530 1.02 13.77 -20.42
CA TRP A 530 2.31 14.32 -20.85
C TRP A 530 3.08 14.95 -19.67
N LYS A 531 2.41 15.73 -18.81
CA LYS A 531 3.05 16.34 -17.64
C LYS A 531 3.63 15.31 -16.68
N VAL A 532 2.88 14.25 -16.34
CA VAL A 532 3.35 13.16 -15.47
C VAL A 532 4.61 12.51 -16.07
N GLU A 533 4.58 12.14 -17.34
CA GLU A 533 5.72 11.48 -17.99
C GLU A 533 6.93 12.41 -18.18
N ASP A 534 6.69 13.70 -18.43
CA ASP A 534 7.73 14.73 -18.51
C ASP A 534 8.45 14.95 -17.16
N GLU A 535 7.71 14.97 -16.06
CA GLU A 535 8.28 15.04 -14.71
C GLU A 535 9.01 13.73 -14.33
N ALA A 536 8.46 12.56 -14.70
CA ALA A 536 9.14 11.28 -14.46
C ALA A 536 10.53 11.24 -15.12
N LEU A 537 10.65 11.69 -16.37
CA LEU A 537 11.95 11.87 -17.06
C LEU A 537 12.88 12.83 -16.31
N TYR A 538 12.33 13.94 -15.80
CA TYR A 538 13.12 14.91 -15.04
C TYR A 538 13.74 14.29 -13.79
N THR A 539 13.03 13.39 -13.10
CA THR A 539 13.54 12.80 -11.84
C THR A 539 14.88 12.05 -11.96
N ILE A 540 15.32 11.67 -13.17
CA ILE A 540 16.66 11.10 -13.41
C ILE A 540 17.75 12.01 -12.86
N ILE A 541 17.59 13.34 -12.97
CA ILE A 541 18.61 14.28 -12.51
C ILE A 541 18.74 14.36 -10.99
N HIS A 542 17.75 13.86 -10.23
CA HIS A 542 17.85 13.74 -8.78
C HIS A 542 18.86 12.66 -8.38
N TYR A 543 19.08 11.65 -9.23
CA TYR A 543 20.06 10.59 -9.02
C TYR A 543 21.41 10.93 -9.69
N ASN A 544 21.40 11.66 -10.80
CA ASN A 544 22.62 12.12 -11.45
C ASN A 544 22.42 13.48 -12.15
N GLY A 545 22.87 14.55 -11.48
CA GLY A 545 22.76 15.92 -11.97
C GLY A 545 23.93 16.44 -12.79
N ARG A 546 24.76 15.59 -13.42
CA ARG A 546 25.87 16.06 -14.28
C ARG A 546 25.33 16.73 -15.56
N ASP A 547 26.08 17.68 -16.11
CA ASP A 547 25.66 18.48 -17.27
C ASP A 547 25.20 17.64 -18.47
N SER A 548 25.90 16.54 -18.75
CA SER A 548 25.55 15.62 -19.85
C SER A 548 24.29 14.80 -19.58
N SER A 549 24.05 14.40 -18.32
CA SER A 549 22.80 13.77 -17.89
C SER A 549 21.63 14.74 -17.97
N GLN A 550 21.82 16.00 -17.56
CA GLN A 550 20.82 17.05 -17.73
C GLN A 550 20.51 17.31 -19.21
N ALA A 551 21.54 17.36 -20.07
CA ALA A 551 21.38 17.61 -21.50
C ALA A 551 20.56 16.51 -22.20
N ILE A 552 20.86 15.23 -21.93
CA ILE A 552 20.09 14.13 -22.55
C ILE A 552 18.65 14.08 -22.03
N VAL A 553 18.43 14.31 -20.73
CA VAL A 553 17.08 14.35 -20.15
C VAL A 553 16.28 15.50 -20.77
N ALA A 554 16.88 16.68 -20.96
CA ALA A 554 16.23 17.81 -21.63
C ALA A 554 15.84 17.49 -23.08
N GLU A 555 16.68 16.76 -23.81
CA GLU A 555 16.39 16.30 -25.17
C GLU A 555 15.21 15.31 -25.21
N MET A 556 15.20 14.33 -24.30
CA MET A 556 14.11 13.35 -24.19
C MET A 556 12.78 14.01 -23.85
N ARG A 557 12.78 14.96 -22.91
CA ARG A 557 11.61 15.77 -22.54
C ARG A 557 11.10 16.60 -23.72
N SER A 558 12.01 17.24 -24.46
CA SER A 558 11.66 18.00 -25.67
C SER A 558 11.03 17.11 -26.75
N SER A 559 11.58 15.91 -26.94
CA SER A 559 11.04 14.91 -27.86
C SER A 559 9.65 14.42 -27.43
N LEU A 560 9.43 14.21 -26.13
CA LEU A 560 8.15 13.80 -25.58
C LEU A 560 7.09 14.90 -25.73
N LYS A 561 7.47 16.16 -25.49
CA LYS A 561 6.60 17.33 -25.76
C LYS A 561 6.20 17.41 -27.23
N ALA A 562 7.13 17.17 -28.15
CA ALA A 562 6.82 17.15 -29.57
C ALA A 562 5.84 16.02 -29.94
N GLN A 563 5.89 14.87 -29.26
CA GLN A 563 4.90 13.80 -29.42
C GLN A 563 3.52 14.23 -28.92
N PHE A 564 3.44 14.82 -27.72
CA PHE A 564 2.20 15.37 -27.16
C PHE A 564 1.56 16.37 -28.12
N ASP A 565 2.34 17.29 -28.69
CA ASP A 565 1.85 18.29 -29.64
C ASP A 565 1.27 17.65 -30.91
N ARG A 566 1.89 16.57 -31.41
CA ARG A 566 1.37 15.81 -32.55
C ARG A 566 0.09 15.05 -32.23
N HIS A 567 0.03 14.41 -31.06
CA HIS A 567 -1.17 13.70 -30.60
C HIS A 567 -2.34 14.65 -30.40
N SER A 568 -2.10 15.81 -29.77
CA SER A 568 -3.09 16.88 -29.58
C SER A 568 -3.66 17.38 -30.91
N LYS A 569 -2.79 17.68 -31.89
CA LYS A 569 -3.21 18.07 -33.25
C LYS A 569 -4.02 16.98 -33.95
N THR A 570 -3.69 15.72 -33.70
CA THR A 570 -4.42 14.59 -34.28
C THR A 570 -5.82 14.46 -33.66
N LEU A 571 -5.95 14.61 -32.34
CA LEU A 571 -7.25 14.67 -31.65
C LEU A 571 -8.11 15.83 -32.17
N GLU A 572 -7.51 17.01 -32.36
CA GLU A 572 -8.19 18.18 -32.93
C GLU A 572 -8.69 17.90 -34.35
N ALA A 573 -7.85 17.30 -35.20
CA ALA A 573 -8.21 16.97 -36.58
C ALA A 573 -9.34 15.95 -36.69
N VAL A 574 -9.45 15.00 -35.76
CA VAL A 574 -10.52 13.97 -35.78
C VAL A 574 -11.79 14.40 -35.05
N ALA A 575 -11.72 15.39 -34.16
CA ALA A 575 -12.86 15.86 -33.37
C ALA A 575 -14.14 16.15 -34.21
N PRO A 576 -14.05 16.77 -35.41
CA PRO A 576 -15.23 17.01 -36.25
C PRO A 576 -15.91 15.73 -36.73
N THR A 577 -15.12 14.68 -37.01
CA THR A 577 -15.67 13.36 -37.41
C THR A 577 -16.41 12.67 -36.26
N MET A 578 -16.17 13.12 -35.02
CA MET A 578 -16.82 12.64 -33.80
C MET A 578 -17.99 13.51 -33.34
N GLY A 579 -18.33 14.56 -34.11
CA GLY A 579 -19.45 15.46 -33.82
C GLY A 579 -19.13 16.63 -32.89
N TYR A 580 -17.85 16.92 -32.65
CA TYR A 580 -17.41 18.13 -31.96
C TYR A 580 -17.30 19.31 -32.93
N ALA A 581 -17.63 20.51 -32.48
CA ALA A 581 -17.44 21.72 -33.29
C ALA A 581 -15.93 22.02 -33.49
N THR A 582 -15.55 22.49 -34.67
CA THR A 582 -14.18 22.91 -35.07
C THR A 582 -13.65 24.17 -34.36
N ARG A 583 -14.12 24.47 -33.15
CA ARG A 583 -13.57 25.60 -32.38
C ARG A 583 -12.31 25.15 -31.66
N THR A 584 -11.29 26.00 -31.67
CA THR A 584 -10.06 25.86 -30.88
C THR A 584 -10.43 25.76 -29.40
N ALA A 585 -10.53 24.54 -28.91
CA ALA A 585 -10.64 24.23 -27.50
C ALA A 585 -9.21 24.06 -26.97
N GLY A 586 -8.84 24.89 -25.99
CA GLY A 586 -7.58 24.75 -25.28
C GLY A 586 -7.63 23.62 -24.26
N ILE A 587 -6.48 23.38 -23.61
CA ILE A 587 -6.47 22.65 -22.33
C ILE A 587 -7.45 23.37 -21.39
N LEU A 588 -8.18 22.64 -20.55
CA LEU A 588 -9.14 23.21 -19.63
C LEU A 588 -8.39 24.08 -18.60
N GLU A 589 -8.15 25.34 -18.94
CA GLU A 589 -7.68 26.36 -18.01
C GLU A 589 -8.89 26.85 -17.23
N LEU A 590 -8.99 26.44 -15.97
CA LEU A 590 -9.90 27.05 -15.02
C LEU A 590 -9.09 28.05 -14.17
N PRO A 591 -9.07 29.35 -14.53
CA PRO A 591 -8.54 30.38 -13.66
C PRO A 591 -9.52 30.56 -12.50
N GLY A 592 -9.32 29.83 -11.41
CA GLY A 592 -10.21 29.96 -10.27
C GLY A 592 -10.18 28.74 -9.37
N GLY A 593 -10.19 29.00 -8.08
CA GLY A 593 -10.10 27.98 -7.04
C GLY A 593 -9.20 28.51 -5.95
N LYS A 594 -9.65 28.41 -4.71
CA LYS A 594 -8.80 28.73 -3.56
C LYS A 594 -7.64 27.73 -3.57
N VAL A 595 -6.45 28.18 -3.22
CA VAL A 595 -5.26 27.34 -3.15
C VAL A 595 -5.20 26.74 -1.74
N PRO A 596 -5.34 25.41 -1.57
CA PRO A 596 -5.22 24.79 -0.26
C PRO A 596 -3.75 24.67 0.16
N ILE A 597 -3.50 24.70 1.47
CA ILE A 597 -2.20 24.45 2.10
C ILE A 597 -2.39 23.37 3.15
N ARG A 598 -1.47 22.40 3.17
CA ARG A 598 -1.48 21.30 4.14
C ARG A 598 -0.97 21.77 5.50
N ARG A 599 -1.61 21.29 6.57
CA ARG A 599 -1.08 21.40 7.95
C ARG A 599 -0.42 20.12 8.44
N THR A 600 -0.61 19.02 7.72
CA THR A 600 -0.13 17.70 8.10
C THR A 600 1.15 17.33 7.35
N ARG A 601 1.95 16.45 7.95
CA ARG A 601 3.17 15.90 7.37
C ARG A 601 2.99 14.48 6.82
N GLY A 602 1.84 13.83 6.94
CA GLY A 602 1.59 12.51 6.39
C GLY A 602 0.17 12.41 5.82
N PRO A 603 -0.20 11.25 5.23
CA PRO A 603 -1.55 11.07 4.73
C PRO A 603 -2.58 11.30 5.84
N LEU A 604 -3.78 11.69 5.45
CA LEU A 604 -4.87 11.85 6.39
C LEU A 604 -5.34 10.48 6.88
N ASP A 605 -5.80 10.43 8.13
CA ASP A 605 -6.53 9.26 8.65
C ASP A 605 -7.70 8.92 7.73
N PHE A 606 -7.93 7.63 7.46
CA PHE A 606 -8.89 7.17 6.45
C PHE A 606 -10.33 7.63 6.70
N GLY A 607 -10.67 7.96 7.94
CA GLY A 607 -11.98 8.47 8.30
C GLY A 607 -12.20 9.93 7.91
N LEU A 608 -11.17 10.68 7.53
CA LEU A 608 -11.26 12.12 7.32
C LEU A 608 -11.74 12.52 5.90
N PRO A 609 -12.53 13.62 5.81
CA PRO A 609 -13.02 14.46 6.90
C PRO A 609 -14.23 13.85 7.63
N GLU A 610 -14.90 12.84 7.06
CA GLU A 610 -16.22 12.38 7.49
C GLU A 610 -16.34 12.07 9.00
N SER A 611 -15.32 11.48 9.60
CA SER A 611 -15.30 11.11 11.03
C SER A 611 -15.36 12.30 12.00
N LYS A 612 -15.10 13.52 11.53
CA LYS A 612 -15.11 14.76 12.32
C LYS A 612 -16.22 15.74 11.89
N LEU A 613 -17.06 15.35 10.94
CA LEU A 613 -18.14 16.19 10.43
C LEU A 613 -19.44 16.04 11.25
N SER A 614 -20.31 17.04 11.14
CA SER A 614 -21.66 16.97 11.72
C SER A 614 -22.56 16.04 10.90
N GLU A 615 -23.60 15.49 11.52
CA GLU A 615 -24.57 14.62 10.85
C GLU A 615 -25.22 15.29 9.61
N ALA A 616 -25.43 16.61 9.68
CA ALA A 616 -25.96 17.40 8.57
C ALA A 616 -24.99 17.48 7.37
N ASP A 617 -23.68 17.50 7.63
CA ASP A 617 -22.66 17.49 6.57
C ASP A 617 -22.49 16.08 5.97
N LEU A 618 -22.56 15.04 6.81
CA LEU A 618 -22.47 13.64 6.37
C LEU A 618 -23.58 13.26 5.38
N GLU A 619 -24.75 13.88 5.49
CA GLU A 619 -25.86 13.67 4.55
C GLU A 619 -25.49 14.03 3.11
N TRP A 620 -24.60 15.01 2.90
CA TRP A 620 -24.12 15.32 1.56
C TRP A 620 -23.29 14.17 0.99
N TYR A 621 -22.40 13.56 1.79
CA TYR A 621 -21.57 12.42 1.35
C TYR A 621 -22.39 11.14 1.13
N ARG A 622 -23.58 11.00 1.71
CA ARG A 622 -24.45 9.82 1.48
C ARG A 622 -25.14 9.82 0.13
N ARG A 623 -25.19 10.98 -0.55
CA ARG A 623 -25.81 11.09 -1.87
C ARG A 623 -24.95 10.40 -2.94
N PRO A 624 -25.56 9.65 -3.88
CA PRO A 624 -24.83 9.05 -4.98
C PRO A 624 -24.01 10.07 -5.77
N GLY A 625 -22.75 9.75 -6.07
CA GLY A 625 -21.84 10.62 -6.84
C GLY A 625 -21.21 11.78 -6.07
N ASN A 626 -21.38 11.86 -4.75
CA ASN A 626 -20.72 12.85 -3.88
C ASN A 626 -19.46 12.32 -3.17
N ARG A 627 -19.15 11.02 -3.30
CA ARG A 627 -17.95 10.42 -2.69
C ARG A 627 -16.84 10.22 -3.70
N LEU A 628 -15.63 10.56 -3.29
CA LEU A 628 -14.40 10.13 -3.93
C LEU A 628 -14.05 8.71 -3.45
N SER A 629 -13.40 7.91 -4.31
CA SER A 629 -12.78 6.64 -3.90
C SER A 629 -11.64 6.89 -2.91
N GLY A 630 -11.17 5.83 -2.22
CA GLY A 630 -10.03 5.92 -1.31
C GLY A 630 -8.79 6.51 -1.99
N ASP A 631 -8.41 5.95 -3.15
CA ASP A 631 -7.26 6.42 -3.92
C ASP A 631 -7.44 7.87 -4.40
N ALA A 632 -8.64 8.26 -4.85
CA ALA A 632 -8.90 9.64 -5.27
C ALA A 632 -8.87 10.63 -4.10
N LYS A 633 -9.30 10.23 -2.89
CA LYS A 633 -9.13 11.06 -1.67
C LYS A 633 -7.66 11.25 -1.33
N PHE A 634 -6.88 10.16 -1.38
CA PHE A 634 -5.44 10.20 -1.14
C PHE A 634 -4.73 11.10 -2.15
N GLU A 635 -4.98 10.91 -3.45
CA GLU A 635 -4.38 11.73 -4.51
C GLU A 635 -4.80 13.19 -4.43
N LEU A 636 -6.05 13.48 -4.05
CA LEU A 636 -6.51 14.86 -3.87
C LEU A 636 -5.62 15.58 -2.87
N VAL A 637 -5.31 14.94 -1.73
CA VAL A 637 -4.41 15.49 -0.71
C VAL A 637 -3.00 15.63 -1.24
N ASN A 638 -2.51 14.67 -2.03
CA ASN A 638 -1.18 14.76 -2.62
C ASN A 638 -1.04 15.87 -3.67
N PHE A 639 -2.07 16.20 -4.44
CA PHE A 639 -2.01 17.34 -5.35
C PHE A 639 -2.00 18.70 -4.63
N ILE A 640 -2.18 18.74 -3.31
CA ILE A 640 -2.05 19.97 -2.51
C ILE A 640 -0.57 20.29 -2.27
N ASP A 641 -0.03 21.16 -3.12
CA ASP A 641 1.36 21.63 -3.10
C ASP A 641 1.49 23.12 -2.68
N GLY A 642 0.38 23.76 -2.26
CA GLY A 642 0.34 25.19 -1.95
C GLY A 642 0.41 26.10 -3.18
N LYS A 643 0.33 25.55 -4.41
CA LYS A 643 0.38 26.28 -5.68
C LYS A 643 -0.86 26.01 -6.54
N ARG A 644 -1.32 24.76 -6.60
CA ARG A 644 -2.50 24.34 -7.37
C ARG A 644 -3.79 24.83 -6.70
N GLY A 645 -4.64 25.52 -7.46
CA GLY A 645 -6.01 25.82 -7.03
C GLY A 645 -6.91 24.58 -7.10
N SER A 646 -8.06 24.61 -6.40
CA SER A 646 -9.00 23.47 -6.38
C SER A 646 -9.44 22.96 -7.75
N ALA A 647 -9.56 23.83 -8.76
CA ALA A 647 -9.88 23.41 -10.13
C ALA A 647 -8.73 22.68 -10.83
N MET A 648 -7.47 23.04 -10.56
CA MET A 648 -6.31 22.31 -11.08
C MET A 648 -6.20 20.93 -10.45
N ILE A 649 -6.44 20.84 -9.15
CA ILE A 649 -6.50 19.56 -8.41
C ILE A 649 -7.61 18.68 -9.00
N ARG A 650 -8.79 19.25 -9.25
CA ARG A 650 -9.90 18.53 -9.91
C ARG A 650 -9.47 17.99 -11.26
N ASN A 651 -8.81 18.79 -12.10
CA ASN A 651 -8.43 18.36 -13.45
C ASN A 651 -7.41 17.21 -13.41
N ALA A 652 -6.46 17.26 -12.48
CA ALA A 652 -5.50 16.17 -12.27
C ALA A 652 -6.21 14.87 -11.84
N LEU A 653 -7.10 14.96 -10.85
CA LEU A 653 -7.91 13.81 -10.41
C LEU A 653 -8.82 13.28 -11.52
N SER A 654 -9.43 14.18 -12.29
CA SER A 654 -10.27 13.85 -13.46
C SER A 654 -9.49 13.03 -14.49
N ALA A 655 -8.21 13.37 -14.68
CA ALA A 655 -7.35 12.71 -15.65
C ALA A 655 -6.91 11.31 -15.23
N GLU A 656 -6.78 11.07 -13.92
CA GLU A 656 -6.36 9.79 -13.37
C GLU A 656 -7.54 8.84 -13.09
N PHE A 657 -8.60 9.34 -12.46
CA PHE A 657 -9.74 8.53 -11.99
C PHE A 657 -10.99 8.64 -12.86
N GLY A 658 -10.92 9.40 -13.95
CA GLY A 658 -12.05 9.75 -14.80
C GLY A 658 -12.82 10.98 -14.28
N PRO A 659 -13.83 11.46 -15.03
CA PRO A 659 -14.44 12.77 -14.77
C PRO A 659 -14.97 12.96 -13.35
N ILE A 660 -14.43 13.95 -12.65
CA ILE A 660 -14.86 14.34 -11.30
C ILE A 660 -15.52 15.71 -11.32
N ARG A 661 -16.63 15.87 -10.60
CA ARG A 661 -17.33 17.16 -10.51
C ARG A 661 -16.56 18.13 -9.63
N GLN A 662 -16.46 19.39 -10.07
CA GLN A 662 -15.82 20.47 -9.31
C GLN A 662 -16.40 20.63 -7.89
N GLU A 663 -17.73 20.56 -7.76
CA GLU A 663 -18.42 20.65 -6.46
C GLU A 663 -17.91 19.62 -5.45
N VAL A 664 -17.54 18.41 -5.90
CA VAL A 664 -17.06 17.35 -5.00
C VAL A 664 -15.69 17.66 -4.44
N VAL A 665 -14.78 18.17 -5.28
CA VAL A 665 -13.42 18.57 -4.86
C VAL A 665 -13.48 19.79 -3.95
N ASP A 666 -14.25 20.80 -4.33
CA ASP A 666 -14.41 22.02 -3.52
C ASP A 666 -15.01 21.69 -2.15
N ARG A 667 -16.07 20.87 -2.11
CA ARG A 667 -16.71 20.47 -0.85
C ARG A 667 -15.76 19.68 0.05
N TYR A 668 -15.01 18.74 -0.52
CA TYR A 668 -14.04 17.95 0.24
C TYR A 668 -12.95 18.83 0.86
N LEU A 669 -12.38 19.76 0.08
CA LEU A 669 -11.38 20.72 0.58
C LEU A 669 -11.96 21.66 1.65
N GLU A 670 -13.18 22.15 1.47
CA GLU A 670 -13.87 22.99 2.45
C GLU A 670 -14.10 22.26 3.78
N ASP A 671 -14.51 21.00 3.72
CA ASP A 671 -14.70 20.16 4.91
C ASP A 671 -13.36 19.88 5.62
N LEU A 672 -12.27 19.66 4.87
CA LEU A 672 -10.92 19.54 5.43
C LEU A 672 -10.43 20.85 6.11
N VAL A 673 -10.73 22.01 5.53
CA VAL A 673 -10.45 23.31 6.17
C VAL A 673 -11.31 23.50 7.42
N LYS A 674 -12.58 23.10 7.38
CA LYS A 674 -13.51 23.17 8.51
C LYS A 674 -13.01 22.39 9.72
N ILE A 675 -12.41 21.22 9.50
CA ILE A 675 -11.82 20.39 10.56
C ILE A 675 -10.35 20.75 10.87
N ARG A 676 -9.83 21.82 10.27
CA ARG A 676 -8.50 22.42 10.53
C ARG A 676 -7.30 21.54 10.16
N VAL A 677 -7.44 20.62 9.20
CA VAL A 677 -6.30 19.85 8.64
C VAL A 677 -5.70 20.51 7.40
N LEU A 678 -6.44 21.43 6.77
CA LEU A 678 -5.98 22.31 5.69
C LEU A 678 -6.24 23.78 6.03
N ASP A 679 -5.54 24.68 5.34
CA ASP A 679 -5.87 26.10 5.24
C ASP A 679 -6.10 26.51 3.79
N TRP A 680 -6.79 27.63 3.58
CA TRP A 680 -6.72 28.34 2.31
C TRP A 680 -5.56 29.33 2.33
N TYR A 681 -4.78 29.37 1.25
CA TYR A 681 -3.76 30.39 1.05
C TYR A 681 -4.39 31.78 1.10
N SER A 682 -3.88 32.61 2.01
CA SER A 682 -4.24 34.02 2.13
C SER A 682 -2.96 34.83 1.93
N PRO A 683 -2.80 35.56 0.81
CA PRO A 683 -1.66 36.46 0.67
C PRO A 683 -1.77 37.51 1.79
N MET A 684 -0.78 37.56 2.70
CA MET A 684 -0.73 38.64 3.68
C MET A 684 -0.81 39.98 2.94
N PRO A 685 -1.62 40.94 3.39
CA PRO A 685 -1.59 42.27 2.83
C PRO A 685 -0.18 42.82 3.01
N MET A 686 0.48 43.15 1.90
CA MET A 686 1.74 43.89 1.89
C MET A 686 1.59 45.06 2.85
N ARG A 687 2.40 45.11 3.90
CA ARG A 687 2.51 46.33 4.72
C ARG A 687 2.85 47.46 3.76
N PRO A 688 2.06 48.55 3.71
CA PRO A 688 2.45 49.73 2.95
C PRO A 688 3.83 50.15 3.43
N GLY A 689 4.75 50.36 2.48
CA GLY A 689 6.12 50.72 2.76
C GLY A 689 6.19 51.90 3.73
N VAL A 690 7.13 51.81 4.66
CA VAL A 690 7.69 52.98 5.33
C VAL A 690 8.34 53.80 4.22
N ALA A 691 7.63 54.81 3.76
CA ALA A 691 8.21 55.90 2.98
C ALA A 691 9.00 56.79 3.94
N ASP A 692 10.24 57.08 3.56
CA ASP A 692 11.13 58.16 3.98
C ASP A 692 10.79 58.94 5.27
N GLN A 693 11.65 58.81 6.28
CA GLN A 693 12.21 59.93 7.04
C GLN A 693 13.68 59.67 7.38
#